data_AF-A0A916TDD7-F1
#
_entry.id   AF-A0A916TDD7-F1
#
_cell.length_a   1.000
_cell.length_b   1.000
_cell.length_c   1.000
_cell.angle_alpha   90.00
_cell.angle_beta   90.00
_cell.angle_gamma   90.00
#
_symmetry.space_group_name_H-M   'P 1'
#
loop_
_entity.id
_entity.type
_entity.pdbx_description
1 polymer ?
#
loop_
_entity_poly.entity_id
_entity_poly.type
_entity_poly.pdbx_seq_one_letter_code
_entity_poly.pdbx_strand_id
1 'polypeptide(L)'
;MTGPDSTFTAKPRRLGVEEEFHLIDLRTRRLTARAPELLEALPDDGYVAELQRCVVESNSAVFSDLDSLRKDLQTSRERLVQAASSLGMGVVAAGSVPLSVPTELRVTETPRYRRMLADYQLLAREQLICGTQVHVDVVDRDEAVAIAARLAPYIPTLLALSASSPFWSDGSDTGYASARTLIWQRWPTSGPFPVVDNAAHYDAEIAMLVASGVISDPGMVYFDVRPSAGVKTLELRVCDSCPSVDTITLIAGLTRALVDREAARLHADIAPTAPTLYRAAIWQAARSGLEGDLIDVSTATPRPAGEVVRALTDSLRDELTAIGDWEIVDELTTRAIERGSSASRQRRVLRRRGRLTDVVDRLAAETAGTAPAPAPAARRDGNLLYGYQPADCEDPTIPPDPFDEAIAADLSMRPGYAEIIAAATQLGNVSLRNREYQIEREQSVDDVTFKVSGQDRAQIFPLDVIPRIVGAADWQRVSDGIEQRALALNAFLCDIYGDQAIVADGIIPAEALDRAPGYRRSGRLPSWQHVRTHICGTDLISDGPGHFVVLEDNLRVPSGVAFALTNRRLMQQFLPEITPPAEILDVDAVPEMIAQTIAAARPPRAHDDGIDIVLSSGWTDSAWFEHRLIAEGAGIPVATPEDLSVRNGRVHLHHGRDIDVVNTIYLRMDEDMLLSSTGVDDVALRAGLIEAMRSGTLAIANALGNGVADDKAIYAYVPQMIRYYLGAQPLIDQVPTWLCSERDQRDYVLSRLSELVVKPIDGLGGSGITIGPECTDRQLAERELELKTQPERFVAQEVVSLSTHPTFDGNGFWPHHVDLRAFVHLRADGDDIDAVVAPAALTRVAPSGSLIVNSSRGGGGKDTWILATDVSEN
;
A
#
# COMPACT_ATOMS: atom_id res chain seq x y z
N MET A 1 -67.71 17.16 16.84
CA MET A 1 -67.27 16.67 18.16
C MET A 1 -65.76 16.52 18.10
N THR A 2 -65.09 17.40 18.81
CA THR A 2 -63.64 17.47 19.02
C THR A 2 -63.20 16.34 19.96
N GLY A 3 -62.15 15.59 19.58
CA GLY A 3 -61.46 14.56 20.37
C GLY A 3 -60.01 14.46 19.88
N PRO A 4 -59.05 14.12 20.76
CA PRO A 4 -57.96 15.03 21.10
C PRO A 4 -56.68 14.83 20.27
N ASP A 5 -56.00 15.95 20.00
CA ASP A 5 -54.56 16.00 19.75
C ASP A 5 -53.84 15.31 20.92
N SER A 6 -53.27 14.13 20.67
CA SER A 6 -52.28 13.51 21.56
C SER A 6 -50.89 13.68 20.94
N THR A 7 -50.38 14.90 20.95
CA THR A 7 -48.93 15.13 20.90
C THR A 7 -48.34 14.64 22.22
N PHE A 8 -48.13 13.33 22.35
CA PHE A 8 -47.20 12.80 23.35
C PHE A 8 -45.79 13.14 22.86
N THR A 9 -45.26 14.28 23.29
CA THR A 9 -43.81 14.51 23.28
C THR A 9 -43.22 13.58 24.33
N ALA A 10 -42.96 12.33 23.94
CA ALA A 10 -42.18 11.41 24.77
C ALA A 10 -40.82 12.06 25.04
N LYS A 11 -40.39 12.08 26.30
CA LYS A 11 -39.04 12.56 26.64
C LYS A 11 -38.02 11.71 25.85
N PRO A 12 -37.01 12.31 25.23
CA PRO A 12 -36.01 11.57 24.47
C PRO A 12 -35.33 10.53 25.37
N ARG A 13 -35.11 9.32 24.85
CA ARG A 13 -34.36 8.28 25.56
C ARG A 13 -32.97 8.80 25.86
N ARG A 14 -32.49 8.49 27.07
CA ARG A 14 -31.14 8.85 27.48
C ARG A 14 -30.15 7.81 26.99
N LEU A 15 -28.91 8.24 26.84
CA LEU A 15 -27.81 7.43 26.31
C LEU A 15 -26.54 7.63 27.12
N GLY A 16 -25.70 6.60 27.13
CA GLY A 16 -24.37 6.59 27.73
C GLY A 16 -23.42 5.76 26.88
N VAL A 17 -22.13 6.01 26.98
CA VAL A 17 -21.09 5.36 26.18
C VAL A 17 -19.97 4.86 27.10
N GLU A 18 -19.51 3.64 26.83
CA GLU A 18 -18.31 3.06 27.41
C GLU A 18 -17.25 2.98 26.30
N GLU A 19 -16.03 3.43 26.59
CA GLU A 19 -14.91 3.47 25.64
C GLU A 19 -13.69 2.74 26.20
N GLU A 20 -13.15 1.78 25.46
CA GLU A 20 -11.90 1.12 25.79
C GLU A 20 -10.72 1.74 25.00
N PHE A 21 -9.61 2.00 25.68
CA PHE A 21 -8.41 2.62 25.10
C PHE A 21 -7.16 1.78 25.33
N HIS A 22 -6.33 1.67 24.30
CA HIS A 22 -4.99 1.14 24.40
C HIS A 22 -4.01 2.18 24.93
N LEU A 23 -3.05 1.73 25.76
CA LEU A 23 -1.92 2.52 26.23
C LEU A 23 -0.65 2.16 25.47
N ILE A 24 0.06 3.17 24.98
CA ILE A 24 1.35 3.03 24.29
C ILE A 24 2.47 3.78 25.02
N ASP A 25 3.71 3.35 24.84
CA ASP A 25 4.89 4.12 25.24
C ASP A 25 5.21 5.16 24.15
N LEU A 26 5.28 6.45 24.51
CA LEU A 26 5.45 7.53 23.52
C LEU A 26 6.80 7.51 22.80
N ARG A 27 7.82 6.84 23.35
CA ARG A 27 9.13 6.73 22.70
C ARG A 27 9.12 5.64 21.64
N THR A 28 8.56 4.48 21.98
CA THR A 28 8.62 3.26 21.15
C THR A 28 7.38 3.02 20.29
N ARG A 29 6.25 3.69 20.58
CA ARG A 29 4.93 3.50 19.96
C ARG A 29 4.35 2.10 20.16
N ARG A 30 4.87 1.34 21.12
CA ARG A 30 4.42 -0.02 21.44
C ARG A 30 3.43 -0.01 22.60
N LEU A 31 2.52 -0.97 22.64
CA LEU A 31 1.65 -1.20 23.79
C LEU A 31 2.43 -1.30 25.09
N THR A 32 1.92 -0.70 26.17
CA THR A 32 2.54 -0.72 27.50
C THR A 32 1.57 -1.18 28.58
N ALA A 33 2.01 -2.06 29.48
CA ALA A 33 1.20 -2.68 30.54
C ALA A 33 1.11 -1.84 31.83
N ARG A 34 0.98 -0.52 31.67
CA ARG A 34 1.07 0.49 32.75
C ARG A 34 -0.28 1.14 33.11
N ALA A 35 -1.41 0.53 32.77
CA ALA A 35 -2.74 1.03 33.15
C ALA A 35 -2.92 1.28 34.67
N PRO A 36 -2.42 0.42 35.59
CA PRO A 36 -2.54 0.69 37.03
C PRO A 36 -1.89 2.02 37.46
N GLU A 37 -0.74 2.37 36.87
CA GLU A 37 -0.05 3.63 37.17
C GLU A 37 -0.83 4.85 36.66
N LEU A 38 -1.50 4.72 35.51
CA LEU A 38 -2.36 5.78 34.97
C LEU A 38 -3.61 5.98 35.82
N LEU A 39 -4.25 4.89 36.26
CA LEU A 39 -5.47 4.95 37.07
C LEU A 39 -5.23 5.62 38.43
N GLU A 40 -4.05 5.46 39.03
CA GLU A 40 -3.67 6.19 40.26
C GLU A 40 -3.57 7.72 40.07
N ALA A 41 -3.37 8.18 38.83
CA ALA A 41 -3.29 9.60 38.48
C ALA A 41 -4.63 10.20 38.00
N LEU A 42 -5.66 9.37 37.83
CA LEU A 42 -6.99 9.76 37.39
C LEU A 42 -7.96 9.82 38.58
N PRO A 43 -9.05 10.60 38.49
CA PRO A 43 -10.07 10.60 39.53
C PRO A 43 -10.76 9.23 39.63
N ASP A 44 -11.24 8.87 40.82
CA ASP A 44 -11.87 7.57 41.12
C ASP A 44 -13.22 7.36 40.38
N ASP A 45 -13.77 8.38 39.72
CA ASP A 45 -15.02 8.32 38.98
C ASP A 45 -14.81 8.27 37.46
N GLY A 46 -15.33 7.21 36.82
CA GLY A 46 -15.45 7.13 35.37
C GLY A 46 -14.32 6.39 34.63
N TYR A 47 -13.21 6.04 35.27
CA TYR A 47 -12.12 5.24 34.66
C TYR A 47 -11.91 3.91 35.39
N VAL A 48 -11.83 2.81 34.65
CA VAL A 48 -11.64 1.47 35.25
C VAL A 48 -10.56 0.66 34.54
N ALA A 49 -9.99 -0.28 35.29
CA ALA A 49 -9.01 -1.24 34.78
C ALA A 49 -9.69 -2.37 34.01
N GLU A 50 -9.10 -2.76 32.88
CA GLU A 50 -9.63 -3.83 32.03
C GLU A 50 -8.83 -5.15 32.12
N LEU A 51 -9.29 -6.18 31.40
CA LEU A 51 -8.66 -7.52 31.37
C LEU A 51 -7.15 -7.45 31.11
N GLN A 52 -6.73 -6.63 30.15
CA GLN A 52 -5.32 -6.41 29.82
C GLN A 52 -4.80 -5.16 30.53
N ARG A 53 -3.59 -5.25 31.10
CA ARG A 53 -2.94 -4.11 31.78
C ARG A 53 -2.52 -2.96 30.85
N CYS A 54 -2.73 -3.12 29.55
CA CYS A 54 -2.51 -2.08 28.54
C CYS A 54 -3.81 -1.40 28.09
N VAL A 55 -4.95 -1.68 28.76
CA VAL A 55 -6.26 -1.12 28.43
C VAL A 55 -6.82 -0.36 29.63
N VAL A 56 -7.45 0.78 29.35
CA VAL A 56 -8.26 1.57 30.29
C VAL A 56 -9.63 1.79 29.67
N GLU A 57 -10.68 1.61 30.46
CA GLU A 57 -12.05 1.95 30.06
C GLU A 57 -12.46 3.31 30.66
N SER A 58 -13.20 4.11 29.90
CA SER A 58 -13.87 5.32 30.33
C SER A 58 -15.38 5.19 30.16
N ASN A 59 -16.15 5.66 31.13
CA ASN A 59 -17.60 5.67 31.12
C ASN A 59 -18.14 7.10 31.10
N SER A 60 -18.97 7.43 30.12
CA SER A 60 -19.61 8.75 30.04
C SER A 60 -20.68 8.91 31.11
N ALA A 61 -21.05 10.16 31.39
CA ALA A 61 -22.32 10.43 32.06
C ALA A 61 -23.51 10.08 31.12
N VAL A 62 -24.73 10.15 31.67
CA VAL A 62 -25.97 9.82 30.94
C VAL A 62 -26.64 11.09 30.43
N PHE A 63 -26.88 11.18 29.13
CA PHE A 63 -27.35 12.40 28.46
C PHE A 63 -28.64 12.18 27.67
N SER A 64 -29.39 13.26 27.43
CA SER A 64 -30.60 13.27 26.59
C SER A 64 -30.39 13.92 25.22
N ASP A 65 -29.19 14.42 24.95
CA ASP A 65 -28.80 15.12 23.71
C ASP A 65 -27.37 14.74 23.32
N LEU A 66 -27.10 14.73 22.01
CA LEU A 66 -25.81 14.30 21.47
C LEU A 66 -24.68 15.31 21.70
N ASP A 67 -24.98 16.60 21.75
CA ASP A 67 -23.97 17.64 21.98
C ASP A 67 -23.33 17.51 23.37
N SER A 68 -24.14 17.28 24.41
CA SER A 68 -23.64 17.06 25.77
C SER A 68 -22.84 15.78 25.88
N LEU A 69 -23.29 14.67 25.26
CA LEU A 69 -22.51 13.43 25.18
C LEU A 69 -21.16 13.70 24.51
N ARG A 70 -21.17 14.30 23.31
CA ARG A 70 -19.95 14.57 22.52
C ARG A 70 -18.94 15.38 23.32
N LYS A 71 -19.39 16.42 24.02
CA LYS A 71 -18.55 17.26 24.88
C LYS A 71 -17.99 16.51 26.08
N ASP A 72 -18.77 15.63 26.69
CA ASP A 72 -18.33 14.79 27.81
C ASP A 72 -17.22 13.83 27.37
N LEU A 73 -17.41 13.14 26.24
CA LEU A 73 -16.41 12.24 25.65
C LEU A 73 -15.10 12.98 25.33
N GLN A 74 -15.19 14.17 24.71
CA GLN A 74 -14.02 15.02 24.45
C GLN A 74 -13.29 15.37 25.76
N THR A 75 -14.03 15.83 26.76
CA THR A 75 -13.45 16.24 28.06
C THR A 75 -12.82 15.05 28.78
N SER A 76 -13.45 13.88 28.74
CA SER A 76 -12.90 12.64 29.34
C SER A 76 -11.60 12.23 28.65
N ARG A 77 -11.58 12.23 27.31
CA ARG A 77 -10.37 11.91 26.54
C ARG A 77 -9.24 12.90 26.78
N GLU A 78 -9.52 14.20 26.82
CA GLU A 78 -8.52 15.24 27.13
C GLU A 78 -7.84 14.97 28.48
N ARG A 79 -8.62 14.67 29.53
CA ARG A 79 -8.09 14.33 30.85
C ARG A 79 -7.23 13.06 30.82
N LEU A 80 -7.72 12.02 30.16
CA LEU A 80 -7.01 10.74 30.03
C LEU A 80 -5.67 10.91 29.29
N VAL A 81 -5.68 11.62 28.16
CA VAL A 81 -4.48 11.91 27.35
C VAL A 81 -3.48 12.77 28.13
N GLN A 82 -3.93 13.79 28.85
CA GLN A 82 -3.07 14.64 29.65
C GLN A 82 -2.39 13.86 30.78
N ALA A 83 -3.15 13.04 31.51
CA ALA A 83 -2.62 12.19 32.57
C ALA A 83 -1.60 11.19 32.02
N ALA A 84 -1.92 10.48 30.94
CA ALA A 84 -1.01 9.52 30.30
C ALA A 84 0.28 10.18 29.81
N SER A 85 0.18 11.34 29.16
CA SER A 85 1.33 12.06 28.62
C SER A 85 2.32 12.48 29.71
N SER A 86 1.82 12.85 30.90
CA SER A 86 2.66 13.20 32.05
C SER A 86 3.51 12.03 32.56
N LEU A 87 3.10 10.79 32.26
CA LEU A 87 3.77 9.54 32.63
C LEU A 87 4.59 8.93 31.47
N GLY A 88 4.73 9.67 30.36
CA GLY A 88 5.41 9.22 29.14
C GLY A 88 4.62 8.21 28.30
N MET A 89 3.30 8.12 28.53
CA MET A 89 2.39 7.22 27.82
C MET A 89 1.51 7.98 26.82
N GLY A 90 1.12 7.32 25.75
CA GLY A 90 0.09 7.78 24.81
C GLY A 90 -1.17 6.94 24.94
N VAL A 91 -2.30 7.50 24.50
CA VAL A 91 -3.62 6.88 24.55
C VAL A 91 -4.12 6.72 23.11
N VAL A 92 -4.61 5.53 22.78
CA VAL A 92 -5.09 5.18 21.44
C VAL A 92 -6.46 4.50 21.53
N ALA A 93 -7.47 5.10 20.90
CA ALA A 93 -8.75 4.47 20.63
C ALA A 93 -8.71 3.79 19.25
N ALA A 94 -8.68 2.46 19.23
CA ALA A 94 -8.73 1.63 18.03
C ALA A 94 -9.11 0.19 18.42
N GLY A 95 -9.71 -0.57 17.52
CA GLY A 95 -10.05 -1.97 17.78
C GLY A 95 -8.83 -2.86 18.02
N SER A 96 -7.66 -2.48 17.50
CA SER A 96 -6.34 -3.07 17.74
C SER A 96 -5.25 -2.04 17.46
N VAL A 97 -4.02 -2.28 17.94
CA VAL A 97 -2.85 -1.42 17.69
C VAL A 97 -1.75 -2.25 17.01
N PRO A 98 -1.08 -1.73 15.96
CA PRO A 98 -0.14 -2.50 15.13
C PRO A 98 1.14 -2.95 15.83
N LEU A 99 1.52 -2.34 16.97
CA LEU A 99 2.83 -2.55 17.57
C LEU A 99 2.70 -3.05 19.02
N SER A 100 3.01 -4.34 19.23
CA SER A 100 3.05 -4.97 20.56
C SER A 100 4.32 -5.78 20.80
N VAL A 101 4.63 -6.09 22.07
CA VAL A 101 5.65 -7.07 22.44
C VAL A 101 4.94 -8.25 23.12
N PRO A 102 4.90 -9.45 22.50
CA PRO A 102 4.16 -10.60 23.03
C PRO A 102 4.53 -10.99 24.46
N THR A 103 5.79 -10.81 24.86
CA THR A 103 6.33 -11.19 26.17
C THR A 103 5.91 -10.28 27.33
N GLU A 104 5.35 -9.10 27.05
CA GLU A 104 5.03 -8.07 28.07
C GLU A 104 3.52 -7.96 28.37
N LEU A 105 2.67 -8.69 27.64
CA LEU A 105 1.22 -8.66 27.78
C LEU A 105 0.79 -9.51 28.99
N ARG A 106 0.70 -8.86 30.15
CA ARG A 106 0.21 -9.48 31.40
C ARG A 106 -1.26 -9.12 31.63
N VAL A 107 -2.06 -10.13 31.91
CA VAL A 107 -3.46 -9.99 32.35
C VAL A 107 -3.53 -9.30 33.72
N THR A 108 -4.54 -8.47 33.95
CA THR A 108 -4.79 -7.79 35.22
C THR A 108 -4.99 -8.80 36.35
N GLU A 109 -4.36 -8.57 37.51
CA GLU A 109 -4.23 -9.56 38.59
C GLU A 109 -5.49 -9.71 39.49
N THR A 110 -6.69 -9.67 38.90
CA THR A 110 -7.92 -9.99 39.65
C THR A 110 -8.21 -11.49 39.61
N PRO A 111 -8.87 -12.07 40.64
CA PRO A 111 -9.29 -13.47 40.64
C PRO A 111 -10.15 -13.86 39.43
N ARG A 112 -11.00 -12.94 38.96
CA ARG A 112 -11.87 -13.12 37.78
C ARG A 112 -11.05 -13.32 36.50
N TYR A 113 -10.08 -12.45 36.25
CA TYR A 113 -9.30 -12.46 35.02
C TYR A 113 -8.27 -13.59 34.96
N ARG A 114 -7.65 -13.96 36.08
CA ARG A 114 -6.81 -15.17 36.15
C ARG A 114 -7.59 -16.44 35.81
N ARG A 115 -8.86 -16.52 36.25
CA ARG A 115 -9.75 -17.62 35.92
C ARG A 115 -10.12 -17.63 34.43
N MET A 116 -10.44 -16.48 33.84
CA MET A 116 -10.67 -16.38 32.40
C MET A 116 -9.45 -16.84 31.57
N LEU A 117 -8.24 -16.48 31.96
CA LEU A 117 -7.02 -16.95 31.27
C LEU A 117 -6.87 -18.48 31.36
N ALA A 118 -7.19 -19.08 32.50
CA ALA A 118 -7.13 -20.52 32.70
C ALA A 118 -8.22 -21.27 31.92
N ASP A 119 -9.43 -20.70 31.84
CA ASP A 119 -10.59 -21.38 31.26
C ASP A 119 -10.64 -21.22 29.72
N TYR A 120 -10.26 -20.04 29.18
CA TYR A 120 -10.39 -19.72 27.74
C TYR A 120 -9.07 -19.67 26.95
N GLN A 121 -7.92 -19.76 27.64
CA GLN A 121 -6.59 -19.99 27.06
C GLN A 121 -6.25 -19.07 25.87
N LEU A 122 -6.22 -19.61 24.65
CA LEU A 122 -5.84 -18.88 23.43
C LEU A 122 -6.64 -17.59 23.25
N LEU A 123 -7.96 -17.64 23.45
CA LEU A 123 -8.84 -16.50 23.25
C LEU A 123 -8.54 -15.36 24.22
N ALA A 124 -8.25 -15.69 25.49
CA ALA A 124 -7.88 -14.71 26.49
C ALA A 124 -6.50 -14.08 26.23
N ARG A 125 -5.56 -14.81 25.60
CA ARG A 125 -4.24 -14.29 25.21
C ARG A 125 -4.29 -13.39 23.99
N GLU A 126 -5.20 -13.68 23.05
CA GLU A 126 -5.39 -12.89 21.83
C GLU A 126 -6.38 -11.72 22.02
N GLN A 127 -6.97 -11.56 23.20
CA GLN A 127 -7.87 -10.46 23.52
C GLN A 127 -7.08 -9.16 23.80
N LEU A 128 -6.46 -8.63 22.74
CA LEU A 128 -5.77 -7.33 22.68
C LEU A 128 -6.58 -6.36 21.84
N ILE A 129 -7.88 -6.30 22.13
CA ILE A 129 -8.86 -5.58 21.33
C ILE A 129 -9.64 -4.62 22.23
N CYS A 130 -9.99 -3.44 21.70
CA CYS A 130 -10.81 -2.46 22.41
C CYS A 130 -12.13 -2.20 21.68
N GLY A 131 -13.24 -2.13 22.41
CA GLY A 131 -14.57 -1.79 21.90
C GLY A 131 -15.03 -0.38 22.25
N THR A 132 -16.14 0.01 21.62
CA THR A 132 -17.01 1.10 22.10
C THR A 132 -18.39 0.50 22.34
N GLN A 133 -18.99 0.77 23.50
CA GLN A 133 -20.33 0.33 23.82
C GLN A 133 -21.29 1.51 23.93
N VAL A 134 -22.52 1.34 23.43
CA VAL A 134 -23.58 2.37 23.50
C VAL A 134 -24.76 1.81 24.28
N HIS A 135 -25.15 2.52 25.33
CA HIS A 135 -26.31 2.23 26.15
C HIS A 135 -27.45 3.19 25.81
N VAL A 136 -28.65 2.66 25.61
CA VAL A 136 -29.87 3.45 25.41
C VAL A 136 -30.94 3.00 26.41
N ASP A 137 -31.55 3.96 27.10
CA ASP A 137 -32.59 3.70 28.10
C ASP A 137 -33.78 2.93 27.53
N VAL A 138 -34.28 1.97 28.31
CA VAL A 138 -35.50 1.22 28.04
C VAL A 138 -36.45 1.23 29.23
N VAL A 139 -37.75 1.15 28.96
CA VAL A 139 -38.82 1.18 29.95
C VAL A 139 -38.73 -0.03 30.88
N ASP A 140 -38.57 -1.21 30.27
CA ASP A 140 -38.44 -2.49 30.96
C ASP A 140 -37.63 -3.51 30.15
N ARG A 141 -37.48 -4.70 30.73
CA ARG A 141 -36.65 -5.78 30.18
C ARG A 141 -37.32 -6.48 28.99
N ASP A 142 -38.66 -6.49 28.93
CA ASP A 142 -39.40 -7.08 27.80
C ASP A 142 -39.27 -6.21 26.56
N GLU A 143 -39.35 -4.88 26.73
CA GLU A 143 -39.02 -3.92 25.68
C GLU A 143 -37.58 -4.12 25.19
N ALA A 144 -36.63 -4.26 26.10
CA ALA A 144 -35.21 -4.47 25.75
C ALA A 144 -35.02 -5.70 24.86
N VAL A 145 -35.60 -6.84 25.24
CA VAL A 145 -35.48 -8.11 24.50
C VAL A 145 -36.14 -8.02 23.13
N ALA A 146 -37.34 -7.42 23.06
CA ALA A 146 -38.06 -7.28 21.80
C ALA A 146 -37.33 -6.35 20.81
N ILE A 147 -36.78 -5.24 21.29
CA ILE A 147 -35.99 -4.32 20.45
C ILE A 147 -34.67 -4.96 20.02
N ALA A 148 -33.95 -5.66 20.91
CA ALA A 148 -32.67 -6.31 20.60
C ALA A 148 -32.77 -7.22 19.36
N ALA A 149 -33.81 -8.06 19.30
CA ALA A 149 -34.04 -8.95 18.17
C ALA A 149 -34.29 -8.20 16.84
N ARG A 150 -34.86 -6.99 16.90
CA ARG A 150 -35.23 -6.16 15.75
C ARG A 150 -34.09 -5.30 15.22
N LEU A 151 -33.04 -5.09 16.01
CA LEU A 151 -31.88 -4.30 15.58
C LEU A 151 -30.94 -5.04 14.63
N ALA A 152 -31.06 -6.37 14.54
CA ALA A 152 -30.17 -7.23 13.76
C ALA A 152 -29.85 -6.74 12.32
N PRO A 153 -30.82 -6.23 11.52
CA PRO A 153 -30.53 -5.73 10.17
C PRO A 153 -29.57 -4.54 10.12
N TYR A 154 -29.46 -3.76 11.19
CA TYR A 154 -28.74 -2.48 11.21
C TYR A 154 -27.35 -2.58 11.84
N ILE A 155 -27.12 -3.59 12.69
CA ILE A 155 -25.85 -3.78 13.41
C ILE A 155 -24.62 -3.84 12.47
N PRO A 156 -24.65 -4.53 11.30
CA PRO A 156 -23.50 -4.53 10.39
C PRO A 156 -23.09 -3.14 9.90
N THR A 157 -24.05 -2.23 9.74
CA THR A 157 -23.79 -0.84 9.31
C THR A 157 -23.06 -0.06 10.41
N LEU A 158 -23.45 -0.25 11.67
CA LEU A 158 -22.80 0.38 12.82
C LEU A 158 -21.37 -0.16 13.03
N LEU A 159 -21.16 -1.46 12.79
CA LEU A 159 -19.82 -2.05 12.77
C LEU A 159 -18.94 -1.42 11.68
N ALA A 160 -19.46 -1.29 10.46
CA ALA A 160 -18.72 -0.70 9.35
C ALA A 160 -18.26 0.75 9.64
N LEU A 161 -19.11 1.55 10.30
CA LEU A 161 -18.78 2.91 10.73
C LEU A 161 -17.65 2.96 11.77
N SER A 162 -17.59 1.99 12.69
CA SER A 162 -16.59 1.95 13.76
C SER A 162 -15.26 1.33 13.37
N ALA A 163 -15.19 0.59 12.26
CA ALA A 163 -14.03 -0.21 11.85
C ALA A 163 -12.70 0.55 11.93
N SER A 164 -11.82 0.10 12.82
CA SER A 164 -10.58 0.80 13.19
C SER A 164 -9.42 -0.13 13.49
N SER A 165 -9.49 -1.41 13.10
CA SER A 165 -8.50 -2.43 13.44
C SER A 165 -7.97 -3.21 12.23
N PRO A 166 -7.33 -2.56 11.24
CA PRO A 166 -6.80 -3.26 10.07
C PRO A 166 -5.53 -4.06 10.34
N PHE A 167 -4.73 -3.63 11.31
CA PHE A 167 -3.44 -4.24 11.62
C PHE A 167 -3.51 -5.12 12.86
N TRP A 168 -2.79 -6.24 12.83
CA TRP A 168 -2.57 -7.06 14.00
C TRP A 168 -1.37 -6.59 14.82
N SER A 169 -1.24 -7.14 16.02
CA SER A 169 -0.28 -6.69 17.03
C SER A 169 1.19 -6.96 16.68
N ASP A 170 1.45 -7.72 15.61
CA ASP A 170 2.75 -7.95 14.98
C ASP A 170 3.04 -6.99 13.81
N GLY A 171 2.12 -6.07 13.52
CA GLY A 171 2.22 -5.09 12.45
C GLY A 171 1.68 -5.57 11.11
N SER A 172 1.23 -6.82 11.02
CA SER A 172 0.68 -7.35 9.77
C SER A 172 -0.67 -6.74 9.44
N ASP A 173 -0.90 -6.40 8.16
CA ASP A 173 -2.24 -6.08 7.67
C ASP A 173 -3.06 -7.38 7.64
N THR A 174 -4.18 -7.39 8.36
CA THR A 174 -5.06 -8.55 8.45
C THR A 174 -5.91 -8.76 7.20
N GLY A 175 -5.99 -7.74 6.35
CA GLY A 175 -6.97 -7.66 5.27
C GLY A 175 -8.39 -7.32 5.74
N TYR A 176 -8.66 -7.13 7.04
CA TYR A 176 -9.98 -6.73 7.54
C TYR A 176 -10.00 -5.23 7.88
N ALA A 177 -11.17 -4.60 7.89
CA ALA A 177 -11.33 -3.27 8.44
C ALA A 177 -11.51 -3.31 9.97
N SER A 178 -12.15 -4.38 10.47
CA SER A 178 -12.20 -4.73 11.89
C SER A 178 -11.66 -6.14 12.13
N ALA A 179 -10.38 -6.25 12.50
CA ALA A 179 -9.80 -7.49 13.02
C ALA A 179 -10.39 -7.86 14.39
N ARG A 180 -10.79 -6.85 15.19
CA ARG A 180 -11.44 -7.05 16.47
C ARG A 180 -12.65 -7.99 16.35
N THR A 181 -13.51 -7.77 15.35
CA THR A 181 -14.70 -8.63 15.16
C THR A 181 -14.33 -10.11 14.99
N LEU A 182 -13.26 -10.42 14.26
CA LEU A 182 -12.85 -11.81 14.06
C LEU A 182 -12.38 -12.50 15.35
N ILE A 183 -11.71 -11.75 16.22
CA ILE A 183 -11.28 -12.26 17.51
C ILE A 183 -12.47 -12.43 18.42
N TRP A 184 -13.35 -11.43 18.45
CA TRP A 184 -14.55 -11.42 19.28
C TRP A 184 -15.50 -12.57 18.94
N GLN A 185 -15.72 -12.85 17.65
CA GLN A 185 -16.62 -13.92 17.16
C GLN A 185 -16.22 -15.34 17.57
N ARG A 186 -15.01 -15.55 18.09
CA ARG A 186 -14.56 -16.86 18.59
C ARG A 186 -15.00 -17.12 20.03
N TRP A 187 -15.51 -16.11 20.74
CA TRP A 187 -16.00 -16.27 22.11
C TRP A 187 -17.34 -17.04 22.13
N PRO A 188 -17.57 -17.94 23.11
CA PRO A 188 -18.69 -18.90 23.06
C PRO A 188 -20.09 -18.30 22.95
N THR A 189 -20.29 -17.09 23.48
CA THR A 189 -21.58 -16.39 23.56
C THR A 189 -21.59 -15.11 22.72
N SER A 190 -20.64 -14.96 21.80
CA SER A 190 -20.57 -13.82 20.88
C SER A 190 -21.46 -14.00 19.65
N GLY A 191 -21.88 -12.88 19.05
CA GLY A 191 -22.63 -12.86 17.80
C GLY A 191 -24.11 -12.49 17.96
N PRO A 192 -25.02 -13.08 17.16
CA PRO A 192 -26.41 -12.62 17.07
C PRO A 192 -27.16 -12.75 18.39
N PHE A 193 -28.13 -11.86 18.59
CA PHE A 193 -29.10 -11.97 19.67
C PHE A 193 -29.90 -13.29 19.54
N PRO A 194 -30.19 -14.00 20.65
CA PRO A 194 -30.90 -15.27 20.60
C PRO A 194 -32.36 -15.09 20.18
N VAL A 195 -32.97 -16.16 19.66
CA VAL A 195 -34.39 -16.18 19.30
C VAL A 195 -35.21 -16.43 20.56
N VAL A 196 -35.74 -15.37 21.15
CA VAL A 196 -36.50 -15.38 22.40
C VAL A 196 -37.73 -14.48 22.31
N ASP A 197 -38.79 -14.83 23.03
CA ASP A 197 -40.09 -14.14 22.91
C ASP A 197 -40.26 -13.00 23.92
N ASN A 198 -39.60 -13.08 25.07
CA ASN A 198 -39.75 -12.15 26.19
C ASN A 198 -38.55 -12.25 27.15
N ALA A 199 -38.52 -11.38 28.16
CA ALA A 199 -37.45 -11.31 29.16
C ALA A 199 -37.30 -12.62 29.95
N ALA A 200 -38.39 -13.31 30.28
CA ALA A 200 -38.32 -14.57 31.03
C ALA A 200 -37.68 -15.70 30.20
N HIS A 201 -37.99 -15.78 28.90
CA HIS A 201 -37.35 -16.71 27.98
C HIS A 201 -35.86 -16.37 27.84
N TYR A 202 -35.51 -15.09 27.66
CA TYR A 202 -34.11 -14.65 27.64
C TYR A 202 -33.34 -15.04 28.91
N ASP A 203 -33.92 -14.79 30.10
CA ASP A 203 -33.28 -15.10 31.37
C ASP A 203 -33.08 -16.62 31.57
N ALA A 204 -34.03 -17.44 31.09
CA ALA A 204 -33.90 -18.89 31.11
C ALA A 204 -32.75 -19.38 30.20
N GLU A 205 -32.60 -18.79 29.01
CA GLU A 205 -31.49 -19.08 28.09
C GLU A 205 -30.13 -18.71 28.72
N ILE A 206 -30.02 -17.53 29.34
CA ILE A 206 -28.78 -17.13 30.03
C ILE A 206 -28.49 -18.06 31.22
N ALA A 207 -29.51 -18.42 32.01
CA ALA A 207 -29.35 -19.36 33.11
C ALA A 207 -28.87 -20.74 32.64
N MET A 208 -29.36 -21.21 31.49
CA MET A 208 -28.90 -22.45 30.86
C MET A 208 -27.43 -22.35 30.42
N LEU A 209 -27.01 -21.23 29.81
CA LEU A 209 -25.61 -21.01 29.43
C LEU A 209 -24.68 -21.01 30.66
N VAL A 210 -25.07 -20.37 31.76
CA VAL A 210 -24.30 -20.40 33.02
C VAL A 210 -24.28 -21.81 33.61
N ALA A 211 -25.42 -22.51 33.63
CA ALA A 211 -25.50 -23.88 34.16
C ALA A 211 -24.66 -24.89 33.36
N SER A 212 -24.43 -24.63 32.06
CA SER A 212 -23.56 -25.46 31.21
C SER A 212 -22.08 -25.41 31.62
N GLY A 213 -21.67 -24.39 32.39
CA GLY A 213 -20.27 -24.14 32.76
C GLY A 213 -19.41 -23.53 31.65
N VAL A 214 -19.97 -23.29 30.45
CA VAL A 214 -19.27 -22.60 29.35
C VAL A 214 -19.01 -21.13 29.67
N ILE A 215 -19.90 -20.50 30.42
CA ILE A 215 -19.73 -19.17 31.00
C ILE A 215 -19.91 -19.21 32.52
N SER A 216 -19.17 -18.38 33.26
CA SER A 216 -19.20 -18.38 34.73
C SER A 216 -20.31 -17.52 35.33
N ASP A 217 -20.77 -16.51 34.61
CA ASP A 217 -21.77 -15.55 35.07
C ASP A 217 -22.47 -14.85 33.89
N PRO A 218 -23.66 -14.24 34.11
CA PRO A 218 -24.39 -13.53 33.06
C PRO A 218 -23.61 -12.38 32.39
N GLY A 219 -22.58 -11.82 33.03
CA GLY A 219 -21.75 -10.77 32.46
C GLY A 219 -20.88 -11.26 31.30
N MET A 220 -20.72 -12.58 31.14
CA MET A 220 -20.01 -13.22 30.03
C MET A 220 -20.89 -13.51 28.81
N VAL A 221 -22.07 -12.89 28.72
CA VAL A 221 -22.93 -12.95 27.53
C VAL A 221 -22.47 -11.88 26.54
N TYR A 222 -21.92 -12.27 25.40
CA TYR A 222 -21.23 -11.36 24.48
C TYR A 222 -21.98 -11.08 23.18
N PHE A 223 -23.31 -11.17 23.20
CA PHE A 223 -24.13 -10.82 22.04
C PHE A 223 -23.82 -9.40 21.57
N ASP A 224 -23.88 -9.20 20.24
CA ASP A 224 -23.54 -7.93 19.59
C ASP A 224 -24.43 -6.76 20.06
N VAL A 225 -25.65 -7.10 20.49
CA VAL A 225 -26.58 -6.24 21.23
C VAL A 225 -27.20 -7.06 22.36
N ARG A 226 -27.40 -6.49 23.56
CA ARG A 226 -28.02 -7.20 24.69
C ARG A 226 -28.75 -6.26 25.67
N PRO A 227 -29.78 -6.74 26.38
CA PRO A 227 -30.24 -6.08 27.60
C PRO A 227 -29.11 -6.03 28.64
N SER A 228 -28.86 -4.86 29.23
CA SER A 228 -27.85 -4.74 30.29
C SER A 228 -28.28 -5.50 31.55
N ALA A 229 -27.31 -6.12 32.22
CA ALA A 229 -27.55 -6.88 33.44
C ALA A 229 -27.76 -5.99 34.67
N GLY A 230 -27.16 -4.79 34.69
CA GLY A 230 -27.09 -3.91 35.86
C GLY A 230 -27.92 -2.63 35.77
N VAL A 231 -28.26 -2.18 34.55
CA VAL A 231 -29.02 -0.96 34.29
C VAL A 231 -30.14 -1.23 33.28
N LYS A 232 -31.19 -0.40 33.29
CA LYS A 232 -32.34 -0.54 32.39
C LYS A 232 -32.03 0.05 31.01
N THR A 233 -31.07 -0.55 30.31
CA THR A 233 -30.64 -0.11 28.99
C THR A 233 -30.54 -1.29 28.02
N LEU A 234 -30.71 -0.99 26.74
CA LEU A 234 -30.22 -1.83 25.66
C LEU A 234 -28.79 -1.41 25.32
N GLU A 235 -27.89 -2.38 25.18
CA GLU A 235 -26.45 -2.17 25.06
C GLU A 235 -25.94 -2.72 23.73
N LEU A 236 -25.37 -1.86 22.88
CA LEU A 236 -24.67 -2.21 21.64
C LEU A 236 -23.19 -2.45 21.94
N ARG A 237 -22.64 -3.60 21.55
CA ARG A 237 -21.23 -4.00 21.83
C ARG A 237 -20.41 -4.40 20.60
N VAL A 238 -21.02 -4.35 19.41
CA VAL A 238 -20.37 -4.79 18.17
C VAL A 238 -19.17 -3.90 17.77
N CYS A 239 -19.19 -2.62 18.14
CA CYS A 239 -18.31 -1.61 17.57
C CYS A 239 -16.87 -1.73 18.04
N ASP A 240 -15.92 -1.41 17.15
CA ASP A 240 -14.54 -1.17 17.54
C ASP A 240 -14.44 0.11 18.41
N SER A 241 -13.37 0.21 19.19
CA SER A 241 -12.95 1.49 19.76
C SER A 241 -12.67 2.49 18.64
N CYS A 242 -13.30 3.66 18.68
CA CYS A 242 -13.30 4.62 17.59
C CYS A 242 -12.29 5.74 17.84
N PRO A 243 -11.29 6.01 16.98
CA PRO A 243 -10.38 7.13 17.19
C PRO A 243 -11.10 8.49 17.25
N SER A 244 -12.20 8.64 16.51
CA SER A 244 -12.96 9.88 16.39
C SER A 244 -14.19 9.89 17.30
N VAL A 245 -14.31 10.88 18.18
CA VAL A 245 -15.52 11.10 19.01
C VAL A 245 -16.76 11.35 18.15
N ASP A 246 -16.57 11.98 16.98
CA ASP A 246 -17.64 12.24 16.02
C ASP A 246 -18.27 10.95 15.49
N THR A 247 -17.46 9.89 15.33
CA THR A 247 -17.96 8.57 14.91
C THR A 247 -18.79 7.92 16.01
N ILE A 248 -18.36 8.05 17.28
CA ILE A 248 -19.10 7.54 18.44
C ILE A 248 -20.43 8.27 18.57
N THR A 249 -20.41 9.59 18.44
CA THR A 249 -21.61 10.44 18.51
C THR A 249 -22.62 10.06 17.43
N LEU A 250 -22.16 9.81 16.21
CA LEU A 250 -23.00 9.31 15.11
C LEU A 250 -23.62 7.95 15.45
N ILE A 251 -22.81 6.98 15.88
CA ILE A 251 -23.29 5.63 16.22
C ILE A 251 -24.29 5.71 17.38
N ALA A 252 -24.05 6.55 18.39
CA ALA A 252 -24.96 6.75 19.51
C ALA A 252 -26.31 7.34 19.05
N GLY A 253 -26.29 8.36 18.18
CA GLY A 253 -27.50 8.97 17.61
C GLY A 253 -28.32 7.99 16.78
N LEU A 254 -27.67 7.25 15.87
CA LEU A 254 -28.33 6.23 15.06
C LEU A 254 -28.90 5.09 15.93
N THR A 255 -28.16 4.64 16.95
CA THR A 255 -28.61 3.58 17.86
C THR A 255 -29.83 4.04 18.67
N ARG A 256 -29.83 5.26 19.19
CA ARG A 256 -30.98 5.83 19.89
C ARG A 256 -32.21 5.92 19.00
N ALA A 257 -32.07 6.49 17.80
CA ALA A 257 -33.18 6.62 16.86
C ALA A 257 -33.74 5.26 16.44
N LEU A 258 -32.88 4.24 16.27
CA LEU A 258 -33.30 2.87 16.01
C LEU A 258 -34.11 2.28 17.17
N VAL A 259 -33.65 2.47 18.41
CA VAL A 259 -34.37 2.02 19.61
C VAL A 259 -35.73 2.71 19.71
N ASP A 260 -35.81 4.02 19.48
CA ASP A 260 -37.07 4.77 19.49
C ASP A 260 -38.05 4.28 18.40
N ARG A 261 -37.55 4.07 17.18
CA ARG A 261 -38.36 3.53 16.07
C ARG A 261 -38.91 2.15 16.37
N GLU A 262 -38.05 1.24 16.83
CA GLU A 262 -38.45 -0.14 17.07
C GLU A 262 -39.34 -0.27 18.31
N ALA A 263 -39.17 0.58 19.33
CA ALA A 263 -40.08 0.71 20.45
C ALA A 263 -41.50 1.12 20.00
N ALA A 264 -41.60 2.09 19.08
CA ALA A 264 -42.88 2.52 18.51
C ALA A 264 -43.55 1.44 17.65
N ARG A 265 -42.78 0.43 17.19
CA ARG A 265 -43.21 -0.62 16.26
C ARG A 265 -43.30 -2.00 16.87
N LEU A 266 -43.27 -2.14 18.20
CA LEU A 266 -43.31 -3.44 18.90
C LEU A 266 -44.49 -4.34 18.49
N HIS A 267 -45.61 -3.76 18.07
CA HIS A 267 -46.80 -4.51 17.64
C HIS A 267 -46.84 -4.79 16.13
N ALA A 268 -45.89 -4.25 15.35
CA ALA A 268 -45.79 -4.55 13.93
C ALA A 268 -45.25 -5.98 13.73
N ASP A 269 -45.74 -6.66 12.70
CA ASP A 269 -45.16 -7.95 12.30
C ASP A 269 -43.89 -7.69 11.49
N ILE A 270 -42.73 -8.12 12.01
CA ILE A 270 -41.44 -7.98 11.33
C ILE A 270 -40.80 -9.37 11.28
N ALA A 271 -40.47 -9.80 10.07
CA ALA A 271 -39.79 -11.07 9.86
C ALA A 271 -38.41 -11.05 10.56
N PRO A 272 -38.07 -12.07 11.37
CA PRO A 272 -36.78 -12.13 12.04
C PRO A 272 -35.66 -12.29 11.01
N THR A 273 -34.53 -11.65 11.29
CA THR A 273 -33.33 -11.84 10.47
C THR A 273 -32.79 -13.26 10.65
N ALA A 274 -32.54 -13.96 9.54
CA ALA A 274 -31.89 -15.27 9.58
C ALA A 274 -30.49 -15.14 10.21
N PRO A 275 -30.15 -15.92 11.26
CA PRO A 275 -28.85 -15.82 11.93
C PRO A 275 -27.65 -16.05 11.00
N THR A 276 -27.83 -16.86 9.95
CA THR A 276 -26.81 -17.12 8.92
C THR A 276 -26.53 -15.89 8.07
N LEU A 277 -27.58 -15.19 7.63
CA LEU A 277 -27.45 -13.93 6.89
C LEU A 277 -26.85 -12.83 7.77
N TYR A 278 -27.29 -12.72 9.01
CA TYR A 278 -26.72 -11.78 9.98
C TYR A 278 -25.22 -11.98 10.15
N ARG A 279 -24.79 -13.24 10.39
CA ARG A 279 -23.37 -13.56 10.55
C ARG A 279 -22.56 -13.23 9.29
N ALA A 280 -23.11 -13.51 8.10
CA ALA A 280 -22.49 -13.13 6.83
C ALA A 280 -22.36 -11.61 6.69
N ALA A 281 -23.39 -10.84 7.08
CA ALA A 281 -23.38 -9.38 7.02
C ALA A 281 -22.37 -8.77 8.00
N ILE A 282 -22.28 -9.28 9.23
CA ILE A 282 -21.25 -8.86 10.21
C ILE A 282 -19.85 -9.16 9.68
N TRP A 283 -19.62 -10.35 9.13
CA TRP A 283 -18.32 -10.70 8.56
C TRP A 283 -17.96 -9.78 7.38
N GLN A 284 -18.92 -9.49 6.49
CA GLN A 284 -18.72 -8.59 5.35
C GLN A 284 -18.40 -7.16 5.83
N ALA A 285 -19.12 -6.65 6.83
CA ALA A 285 -18.85 -5.34 7.43
C ALA A 285 -17.45 -5.29 8.07
N ALA A 286 -17.06 -6.33 8.80
CA ALA A 286 -15.72 -6.45 9.37
C ALA A 286 -14.63 -6.48 8.29
N ARG A 287 -14.89 -7.12 7.14
CA ARG A 287 -13.94 -7.22 6.03
C ARG A 287 -13.77 -5.92 5.27
N SER A 288 -14.88 -5.24 4.99
CA SER A 288 -14.92 -4.14 4.00
C SER A 288 -14.94 -2.75 4.61
N GLY A 289 -15.39 -2.57 5.86
CA GLY A 289 -15.54 -1.25 6.45
C GLY A 289 -16.45 -0.36 5.61
N LEU A 290 -16.01 0.88 5.35
CA LEU A 290 -16.77 1.85 4.53
C LEU A 290 -16.32 1.88 3.06
N GLU A 291 -15.25 1.17 2.71
CA GLU A 291 -14.60 1.22 1.41
C GLU A 291 -15.06 0.13 0.44
N GLY A 292 -15.87 -0.83 0.90
CA GLY A 292 -16.44 -1.88 0.07
C GLY A 292 -17.96 -1.99 0.22
N ASP A 293 -18.49 -3.14 -0.21
CA ASP A 293 -19.91 -3.43 -0.10
C ASP A 293 -20.27 -3.95 1.29
N LEU A 294 -21.44 -3.54 1.78
CA LEU A 294 -22.16 -4.16 2.89
C LEU A 294 -23.28 -5.03 2.34
N ILE A 295 -23.73 -5.99 3.16
CA ILE A 295 -24.96 -6.75 2.85
C ILE A 295 -26.14 -5.95 3.36
N ASP A 296 -27.02 -5.53 2.46
CA ASP A 296 -28.35 -5.08 2.85
C ASP A 296 -29.14 -6.31 3.33
N VAL A 297 -29.30 -6.42 4.65
CA VAL A 297 -29.92 -7.59 5.28
C VAL A 297 -31.40 -7.73 4.88
N SER A 298 -32.05 -6.64 4.47
CA SER A 298 -33.46 -6.68 4.07
C SER A 298 -33.67 -7.29 2.68
N THR A 299 -32.72 -7.11 1.77
CA THR A 299 -32.77 -7.63 0.39
C THR A 299 -31.80 -8.79 0.15
N ALA A 300 -30.90 -9.07 1.08
CA ALA A 300 -29.79 -10.02 0.98
C ALA A 300 -28.87 -9.76 -0.22
N THR A 301 -28.67 -8.49 -0.59
CA THR A 301 -27.81 -8.08 -1.72
C THR A 301 -26.65 -7.19 -1.27
N PRO A 302 -25.48 -7.30 -1.91
CA PRO A 302 -24.38 -6.37 -1.67
C PRO A 302 -24.73 -4.97 -2.20
N ARG A 303 -24.38 -3.93 -1.44
CA ARG A 303 -24.53 -2.51 -1.80
C ARG A 303 -23.35 -1.71 -1.24
N PRO A 304 -22.90 -0.63 -1.91
CA PRO A 304 -21.81 0.22 -1.40
C PRO A 304 -22.11 0.71 0.02
N ALA A 305 -21.12 0.61 0.93
CA ALA A 305 -21.32 0.95 2.34
C ALA A 305 -21.88 2.36 2.56
N GLY A 306 -21.39 3.34 1.80
CA GLY A 306 -21.85 4.73 1.88
C GLY A 306 -23.35 4.88 1.58
N GLU A 307 -23.88 4.12 0.60
CA GLU A 307 -25.31 4.12 0.28
C GLU A 307 -26.15 3.49 1.40
N VAL A 308 -25.66 2.39 1.99
CA VAL A 308 -26.34 1.69 3.09
C VAL A 308 -26.40 2.59 4.33
N VAL A 309 -25.28 3.24 4.67
CA VAL A 309 -25.19 4.22 5.77
C VAL A 309 -26.13 5.41 5.54
N ARG A 310 -26.17 5.95 4.32
CA ARG A 310 -27.05 7.06 3.97
C ARG A 310 -28.52 6.67 4.04
N ALA A 311 -28.88 5.55 3.43
CA ALA A 311 -30.24 5.02 3.45
C ALA A 311 -30.73 4.75 4.89
N LEU A 312 -29.87 4.20 5.77
CA LEU A 312 -30.18 4.05 7.18
C LEU A 312 -30.47 5.40 7.84
N THR A 313 -29.59 6.38 7.64
CA THR A 313 -29.74 7.72 8.23
C THR A 313 -31.03 8.39 7.77
N ASP A 314 -31.30 8.40 6.46
CA ASP A 314 -32.53 8.98 5.91
C ASP A 314 -33.79 8.26 6.40
N SER A 315 -33.72 6.93 6.60
CA SER A 315 -34.84 6.15 7.15
C SER A 315 -35.17 6.45 8.61
N LEU A 316 -34.29 7.17 9.32
CA LEU A 316 -34.43 7.57 10.71
C LEU A 316 -34.72 9.08 10.85
N ARG A 317 -34.97 9.78 9.74
CA ARG A 317 -35.14 11.24 9.72
C ARG A 317 -36.23 11.72 10.68
N ASP A 318 -37.37 11.04 10.68
CA ASP A 318 -38.52 11.46 11.49
C ASP A 318 -38.21 11.31 12.99
N GLU A 319 -37.62 10.19 13.40
CA GLU A 319 -37.20 9.95 14.78
C GLU A 319 -36.12 10.93 15.23
N LEU A 320 -35.09 11.13 14.41
CA LEU A 320 -34.00 12.06 14.68
C LEU A 320 -34.49 13.52 14.75
N THR A 321 -35.43 13.92 13.90
CA THR A 321 -36.03 15.27 13.93
C THR A 321 -36.87 15.46 15.19
N ALA A 322 -37.64 14.45 15.59
CA ALA A 322 -38.48 14.51 16.79
C ALA A 322 -37.66 14.72 18.08
N ILE A 323 -36.43 14.21 18.14
CA ILE A 323 -35.52 14.35 19.29
C ILE A 323 -34.49 15.48 19.13
N GLY A 324 -34.46 16.17 17.99
CA GLY A 324 -33.55 17.29 17.73
C GLY A 324 -32.14 16.91 17.26
N ASP A 325 -31.91 15.66 16.88
CA ASP A 325 -30.59 15.14 16.49
C ASP A 325 -30.34 15.13 14.97
N TRP A 326 -31.35 15.43 14.15
CA TRP A 326 -31.25 15.28 12.69
C TRP A 326 -30.03 16.00 12.10
N GLU A 327 -29.84 17.26 12.44
CA GLU A 327 -28.79 18.11 11.85
C GLU A 327 -27.39 17.59 12.17
N ILE A 328 -27.13 17.24 13.43
CA ILE A 328 -25.83 16.69 13.86
C ILE A 328 -25.59 15.31 13.24
N VAL A 329 -26.60 14.44 13.19
CA VAL A 329 -26.44 13.10 12.61
C VAL A 329 -26.24 13.17 11.10
N ASP A 330 -27.01 13.97 10.38
CA ASP A 330 -26.87 14.14 8.92
C ASP A 330 -25.48 14.67 8.53
N GLU A 331 -24.99 15.68 9.25
CA GLU A 331 -23.65 16.23 9.06
C GLU A 331 -22.56 15.18 9.35
N LEU A 332 -22.67 14.48 10.48
CA LEU A 332 -21.71 13.45 10.87
C LEU A 332 -21.71 12.26 9.91
N THR A 333 -22.88 11.82 9.42
CA THR A 333 -22.98 10.76 8.42
C THR A 333 -22.28 11.18 7.14
N THR A 334 -22.45 12.44 6.70
CA THR A 334 -21.81 12.95 5.48
C THR A 334 -20.30 12.95 5.63
N ARG A 335 -19.81 13.49 6.76
CA ARG A 335 -18.38 13.49 7.07
C ARG A 335 -17.79 12.08 7.22
N ALA A 336 -18.54 11.12 7.77
CA ALA A 336 -18.07 9.74 7.92
C ALA A 336 -17.89 9.06 6.56
N ILE A 337 -18.85 9.21 5.64
CA ILE A 337 -18.76 8.68 4.28
C ILE A 337 -17.59 9.33 3.53
N GLU A 338 -17.48 10.66 3.57
CA GLU A 338 -16.41 11.42 2.90
C GLU A 338 -15.01 11.11 3.42
N ARG A 339 -14.84 10.87 4.73
CA ARG A 339 -13.53 10.57 5.34
C ARG A 339 -13.14 9.08 5.26
N GLY A 340 -14.13 8.20 5.23
CA GLY A 340 -13.97 6.74 5.30
C GLY A 340 -13.66 6.20 6.68
N SER A 341 -13.43 4.89 6.73
CA SER A 341 -13.15 4.18 7.97
C SER A 341 -11.80 4.59 8.55
N SER A 342 -11.62 4.42 9.86
CA SER A 342 -10.31 4.56 10.50
C SER A 342 -9.32 3.56 9.90
N ALA A 343 -9.78 2.33 9.61
CA ALA A 343 -8.96 1.29 9.01
C ALA A 343 -8.33 1.74 7.68
N SER A 344 -9.11 2.36 6.79
CA SER A 344 -8.59 2.88 5.53
C SER A 344 -7.59 4.02 5.74
N ARG A 345 -7.84 4.93 6.70
CA ARG A 345 -6.88 6.01 7.04
C ARG A 345 -5.55 5.46 7.56
N GLN A 346 -5.58 4.43 8.40
CA GLN A 346 -4.38 3.80 8.92
C GLN A 346 -3.53 3.19 7.80
N ARG A 347 -4.13 2.45 6.87
CA ARG A 347 -3.44 1.91 5.68
C ARG A 347 -2.83 3.02 4.82
N ARG A 348 -3.54 4.13 4.64
CA ARG A 348 -3.01 5.29 3.90
C ARG A 348 -1.80 5.91 4.58
N VAL A 349 -1.82 6.06 5.90
CA VAL A 349 -0.65 6.56 6.64
C VAL A 349 0.53 5.62 6.50
N LEU A 350 0.33 4.30 6.58
CA LEU A 350 1.40 3.33 6.36
C LEU A 350 2.01 3.47 4.96
N ARG A 351 1.20 3.63 3.91
CA ARG A 351 1.65 3.81 2.53
C ARG A 351 2.52 5.05 2.32
N ARG A 352 2.37 6.10 3.14
CA ARG A 352 3.14 7.36 2.97
C ARG A 352 4.63 7.23 3.25
N ARG A 353 5.06 6.37 4.19
CA ARG A 353 6.49 6.23 4.57
C ARG A 353 6.91 4.79 4.88
N GLY A 354 5.99 3.83 4.81
CA GLY A 354 6.21 2.43 5.18
C GLY A 354 6.44 2.21 6.67
N ARG A 355 6.04 3.16 7.54
CA ARG A 355 6.31 3.11 8.99
C ARG A 355 5.03 2.90 9.81
N LEU A 356 4.97 1.80 10.56
CA LEU A 356 3.86 1.54 11.49
C LEU A 356 3.82 2.52 12.67
N THR A 357 4.94 3.14 13.02
CA THR A 357 4.97 4.21 14.03
C THR A 357 4.11 5.40 13.64
N ASP A 358 4.06 5.73 12.34
CA ASP A 358 3.26 6.85 11.83
C ASP A 358 1.76 6.54 11.96
N VAL A 359 1.37 5.27 11.82
CA VAL A 359 0.01 4.79 12.07
C VAL A 359 -0.38 4.98 13.54
N VAL A 360 0.51 4.61 14.46
CA VAL A 360 0.27 4.79 15.90
C VAL A 360 0.18 6.27 16.27
N ASP A 361 1.08 7.10 15.75
CA ASP A 361 1.08 8.55 15.98
C ASP A 361 -0.20 9.19 15.42
N ARG A 362 -0.68 8.75 14.25
CA ARG A 362 -1.96 9.17 13.69
C ARG A 362 -3.13 8.82 14.60
N LEU A 363 -3.19 7.59 15.09
CA LEU A 363 -4.26 7.13 15.98
C LEU A 363 -4.27 7.90 17.31
N ALA A 364 -3.09 8.15 17.89
CA ALA A 364 -2.96 8.96 19.10
C ALA A 364 -3.44 10.40 18.87
N ALA A 365 -3.09 11.02 17.74
CA ALA A 365 -3.55 12.36 17.38
C ALA A 365 -5.07 12.43 17.14
N GLU A 366 -5.67 11.43 16.46
CA GLU A 366 -7.13 11.36 16.28
C GLU A 366 -7.83 11.17 17.63
N THR A 367 -7.31 10.29 18.49
CA THR A 367 -7.83 10.04 19.83
C THR A 367 -7.84 11.30 20.70
N ALA A 368 -6.76 12.08 20.63
CA ALA A 368 -6.60 13.33 21.36
C ALA A 368 -7.35 14.53 20.74
N GLY A 369 -7.99 14.36 19.58
CA GLY A 369 -8.65 15.46 18.85
C GLY A 369 -7.68 16.49 18.27
N THR A 370 -6.39 16.17 18.18
CA THR A 370 -5.33 17.07 17.66
C THR A 370 -4.88 16.72 16.24
N ALA A 371 -5.41 15.64 15.66
CA ALA A 371 -5.17 15.33 14.26
C ALA A 371 -5.57 16.53 13.38
N PRO A 372 -4.75 16.87 12.36
CA PRO A 372 -5.09 17.95 11.45
C PRO A 372 -6.48 17.68 10.88
N ALA A 373 -7.38 18.66 11.02
CA ALA A 373 -8.66 18.58 10.37
C ALA A 373 -8.39 18.32 8.87
N PRO A 374 -9.11 17.39 8.22
CA PRO A 374 -9.10 17.39 6.76
C PRO A 374 -9.42 18.82 6.33
N ALA A 375 -8.66 19.35 5.35
CA ALA A 375 -8.91 20.70 4.86
C ALA A 375 -10.41 20.82 4.62
N PRO A 376 -11.04 21.93 5.08
CA PRO A 376 -12.48 22.06 5.19
C PRO A 376 -13.09 21.48 3.93
N ALA A 377 -13.86 20.40 4.14
CA ALA A 377 -14.36 19.47 3.14
C ALA A 377 -14.50 20.18 1.79
N ALA A 378 -13.87 19.62 0.76
CA ALA A 378 -14.02 19.97 -0.65
C ALA A 378 -15.22 20.91 -0.80
N ARG A 379 -14.95 22.20 -1.00
CA ARG A 379 -16.00 23.21 -1.24
C ARG A 379 -17.08 22.55 -2.08
N ARG A 380 -18.35 22.78 -1.75
CA ARG A 380 -19.62 22.23 -2.28
C ARG A 380 -19.71 21.92 -3.80
N ASP A 381 -18.65 22.20 -4.53
CA ASP A 381 -18.37 22.07 -5.94
C ASP A 381 -17.59 20.76 -6.28
N GLY A 382 -17.15 19.98 -5.29
CA GLY A 382 -16.54 18.65 -5.49
C GLY A 382 -15.05 18.63 -5.88
N ASN A 383 -14.39 19.80 -5.95
CA ASN A 383 -13.00 19.93 -6.41
C ASN A 383 -12.03 19.07 -5.56
N LEU A 384 -11.32 18.13 -6.18
CA LEU A 384 -10.30 17.27 -5.55
C LEU A 384 -8.92 17.94 -5.42
N LEU A 385 -8.73 19.14 -5.99
CA LEU A 385 -7.49 19.93 -5.94
C LEU A 385 -7.48 21.00 -4.83
N TYR A 386 -8.37 20.91 -3.85
CA TYR A 386 -8.58 21.95 -2.84
C TYR A 386 -7.33 22.31 -1.99
N GLY A 387 -6.36 21.41 -1.89
CA GLY A 387 -5.06 21.62 -1.25
C GLY A 387 -3.89 21.41 -2.20
N TYR A 388 -4.16 21.35 -3.51
CA TYR A 388 -3.13 21.11 -4.50
C TYR A 388 -2.30 22.37 -4.68
N GLN A 389 -1.05 22.26 -4.29
CA GLN A 389 -0.05 23.28 -4.51
C GLN A 389 1.04 22.59 -5.34
N PRO A 390 1.13 22.87 -6.65
CA PRO A 390 2.28 22.48 -7.47
C PRO A 390 3.49 23.17 -6.82
N ALA A 391 4.10 22.46 -5.88
CA ALA A 391 5.05 22.89 -4.86
C ALA A 391 4.93 24.34 -4.33
N ASP A 392 4.54 24.45 -3.07
CA ASP A 392 4.75 25.67 -2.28
C ASP A 392 6.23 25.86 -1.92
N CYS A 393 6.74 27.07 -2.18
CA CYS A 393 8.10 27.57 -1.95
C CYS A 393 8.52 27.73 -0.46
N GLU A 394 7.84 27.07 0.48
CA GLU A 394 8.08 27.24 1.92
C GLU A 394 8.98 26.15 2.53
N ASP A 395 9.21 25.03 1.83
CA ASP A 395 10.25 24.07 2.20
C ASP A 395 11.59 24.45 1.54
N PRO A 396 12.60 24.90 2.32
CA PRO A 396 13.89 25.30 1.77
C PRO A 396 14.67 24.13 1.13
N THR A 397 14.20 22.89 1.24
CA THR A 397 14.77 21.70 0.59
C THR A 397 14.18 21.43 -0.80
N ILE A 398 13.08 22.09 -1.18
CA ILE A 398 12.46 21.97 -2.50
C ILE A 398 12.98 23.11 -3.39
N PRO A 399 13.43 22.81 -4.64
CA PRO A 399 13.85 23.83 -5.60
C PRO A 399 12.75 24.89 -5.83
N PRO A 400 13.10 26.17 -6.06
CA PRO A 400 12.15 27.29 -6.06
C PRO A 400 11.11 27.29 -7.20
N ASP A 401 11.15 26.34 -8.15
CA ASP A 401 10.17 26.18 -9.23
C ASP A 401 10.17 24.72 -9.77
N PRO A 402 9.53 23.76 -9.08
CA PRO A 402 9.52 22.38 -9.53
C PRO A 402 8.36 22.14 -10.50
N PHE A 403 8.68 21.49 -11.61
CA PHE A 403 7.75 21.21 -12.69
C PHE A 403 6.70 20.15 -12.27
N ASP A 404 5.41 20.45 -12.40
CA ASP A 404 4.34 19.45 -12.36
C ASP A 404 3.83 19.13 -13.77
N GLU A 405 3.65 17.85 -14.07
CA GLU A 405 3.35 17.33 -15.41
C GLU A 405 1.87 17.44 -15.81
N ALA A 406 0.96 17.63 -14.86
CA ALA A 406 -0.48 17.69 -15.13
C ALA A 406 -1.11 19.05 -14.83
N ILE A 407 -0.54 19.79 -13.89
CA ILE A 407 -1.10 21.04 -13.33
C ILE A 407 -0.04 22.13 -13.43
N ALA A 408 -0.39 23.27 -14.02
CA ALA A 408 0.48 24.44 -14.09
C ALA A 408 0.50 25.20 -12.74
N ALA A 409 1.47 26.09 -12.56
CA ALA A 409 1.63 26.87 -11.33
C ALA A 409 0.41 27.77 -11.00
N ASP A 410 -0.40 28.15 -12.00
CA ASP A 410 -1.65 28.89 -11.83
C ASP A 410 -2.88 27.98 -11.56
N LEU A 411 -2.64 26.69 -11.32
CA LEU A 411 -3.63 25.62 -11.14
C LEU A 411 -4.46 25.31 -12.40
N SER A 412 -4.06 25.80 -13.57
CA SER A 412 -4.65 25.36 -14.83
C SER A 412 -4.18 23.95 -15.20
N MET A 413 -5.04 23.18 -15.86
CA MET A 413 -4.70 21.83 -16.32
C MET A 413 -3.85 21.92 -17.59
N ARG A 414 -2.78 21.14 -17.65
CA ARG A 414 -1.99 20.98 -18.86
C ARG A 414 -2.77 20.19 -19.92
N PRO A 415 -2.38 20.29 -21.20
CA PRO A 415 -3.05 19.57 -22.30
C PRO A 415 -3.25 18.08 -21.97
N GLY A 416 -4.46 17.58 -22.23
CA GLY A 416 -4.84 16.19 -21.98
C GLY A 416 -5.38 15.88 -20.57
N TYR A 417 -5.15 16.74 -19.56
CA TYR A 417 -5.55 16.45 -18.18
C TYR A 417 -6.91 17.02 -17.75
N ALA A 418 -7.45 18.00 -18.48
CA ALA A 418 -8.71 18.64 -18.10
C ALA A 418 -9.88 17.64 -17.96
N GLU A 419 -10.03 16.73 -18.93
CA GLU A 419 -11.10 15.72 -18.93
C GLU A 419 -10.84 14.63 -17.88
N ILE A 420 -9.59 14.22 -17.69
CA ILE A 420 -9.19 13.22 -16.67
C ILE A 420 -9.54 13.72 -15.27
N ILE A 421 -9.11 14.94 -14.92
CA ILE A 421 -9.37 15.52 -13.61
C ILE A 421 -10.87 15.81 -13.43
N ALA A 422 -11.58 16.21 -14.49
CA ALA A 422 -13.03 16.38 -14.44
C ALA A 422 -13.76 15.05 -14.19
N ALA A 423 -13.37 13.96 -14.86
CA ALA A 423 -13.95 12.63 -14.66
C ALA A 423 -13.69 12.13 -13.23
N ALA A 424 -12.47 12.25 -12.74
CA ALA A 424 -12.13 11.88 -11.37
C ALA A 424 -12.90 12.72 -10.32
N THR A 425 -13.04 14.02 -10.59
CA THR A 425 -13.84 14.93 -9.76
C THR A 425 -15.32 14.56 -9.76
N GLN A 426 -15.87 14.17 -10.91
CA GLN A 426 -17.26 13.73 -11.04
C GLN A 426 -17.53 12.41 -10.31
N LEU A 427 -16.58 11.47 -10.33
CA LEU A 427 -16.64 10.24 -9.53
C LEU A 427 -16.64 10.56 -8.03
N GLY A 428 -15.85 11.55 -7.62
CA GLY A 428 -15.70 11.98 -6.24
C GLY A 428 -14.82 11.04 -5.41
N ASN A 429 -14.32 11.55 -4.27
CA ASN A 429 -13.37 10.85 -3.42
C ASN A 429 -13.88 9.52 -2.83
N VAL A 430 -15.19 9.38 -2.59
CA VAL A 430 -15.81 8.15 -2.08
C VAL A 430 -15.72 7.04 -3.13
N SER A 431 -16.17 7.32 -4.36
CA SER A 431 -16.13 6.35 -5.45
C SER A 431 -14.70 5.97 -5.78
N LEU A 432 -13.78 6.94 -5.85
CA LEU A 432 -12.36 6.68 -6.11
C LEU A 432 -11.74 5.75 -5.06
N ARG A 433 -11.98 5.95 -3.76
CA ARG A 433 -11.52 5.03 -2.71
C ARG A 433 -12.10 3.63 -2.85
N ASN A 434 -13.36 3.52 -3.24
CA ASN A 434 -13.97 2.22 -3.48
C ASN A 434 -13.31 1.51 -4.69
N ARG A 435 -12.96 2.25 -5.76
CA ARG A 435 -12.20 1.71 -6.90
C ARG A 435 -10.78 1.31 -6.49
N GLU A 436 -10.06 2.12 -5.71
CA GLU A 436 -8.75 1.75 -5.15
C GLU A 436 -8.84 0.44 -4.35
N TYR A 437 -9.85 0.31 -3.48
CA TYR A 437 -10.05 -0.91 -2.70
C TYR A 437 -10.34 -2.13 -3.59
N GLN A 438 -11.09 -1.97 -4.68
CA GLN A 438 -11.33 -3.04 -5.65
C GLN A 438 -10.05 -3.43 -6.41
N ILE A 439 -9.27 -2.44 -6.86
CA ILE A 439 -7.97 -2.63 -7.52
C ILE A 439 -7.00 -3.38 -6.59
N GLU A 440 -6.85 -2.95 -5.34
CA GLU A 440 -5.97 -3.60 -4.36
C GLU A 440 -6.39 -5.06 -4.11
N ARG A 441 -7.69 -5.35 -4.11
CA ARG A 441 -8.20 -6.72 -3.99
C ARG A 441 -7.86 -7.58 -5.19
N GLU A 442 -8.01 -7.05 -6.41
CA GLU A 442 -7.65 -7.77 -7.63
C GLU A 442 -6.14 -8.04 -7.67
N GLN A 443 -5.33 -7.02 -7.37
CA GLN A 443 -3.88 -7.16 -7.24
C GLN A 443 -3.48 -8.23 -6.21
N SER A 444 -4.20 -8.33 -5.09
CA SER A 444 -3.97 -9.37 -4.08
C SER A 444 -4.29 -10.78 -4.60
N VAL A 445 -5.30 -10.92 -5.45
CA VAL A 445 -5.70 -12.21 -6.04
C VAL A 445 -4.68 -12.68 -7.06
N ASP A 446 -4.19 -11.75 -7.89
CA ASP A 446 -3.20 -12.02 -8.93
C ASP A 446 -1.75 -12.02 -8.40
N ASP A 447 -1.56 -11.83 -7.09
CA ASP A 447 -0.26 -11.73 -6.41
C ASP A 447 0.66 -10.65 -7.03
N VAL A 448 0.06 -9.52 -7.43
CA VAL A 448 0.76 -8.32 -7.94
C VAL A 448 1.49 -7.64 -6.78
N THR A 449 2.57 -8.27 -6.34
CA THR A 449 3.32 -7.87 -5.15
C THR A 449 4.75 -7.47 -5.47
N PHE A 450 5.37 -6.74 -4.54
CA PHE A 450 6.76 -6.33 -4.58
C PHE A 450 7.36 -6.36 -3.17
N LYS A 451 8.68 -6.54 -3.03
CA LYS A 451 9.33 -6.59 -1.72
C LYS A 451 10.01 -5.26 -1.39
N VAL A 452 9.62 -4.65 -0.27
CA VAL A 452 10.25 -3.44 0.28
C VAL A 452 11.55 -3.82 1.00
N SER A 453 12.62 -3.03 0.83
CA SER A 453 13.93 -3.32 1.44
C SER A 453 13.83 -3.33 2.96
N GLY A 454 14.36 -4.40 3.58
CA GLY A 454 14.30 -4.61 5.03
C GLY A 454 13.01 -5.24 5.55
N GLN A 455 12.09 -5.66 4.67
CA GLN A 455 10.89 -6.41 5.06
C GLN A 455 10.92 -7.85 4.53
N ASP A 456 10.43 -8.78 5.34
CA ASP A 456 10.38 -10.21 4.96
C ASP A 456 9.20 -10.56 4.05
N ARG A 457 8.14 -9.73 4.04
CA ARG A 457 6.89 -9.96 3.29
C ARG A 457 6.78 -9.06 2.06
N ALA A 458 6.29 -9.63 0.96
CA ALA A 458 5.89 -8.85 -0.21
C ALA A 458 4.63 -8.03 0.11
N GLN A 459 4.57 -6.81 -0.40
CA GLN A 459 3.43 -5.90 -0.31
C GLN A 459 2.80 -5.73 -1.69
N ILE A 460 1.51 -5.42 -1.74
CA ILE A 460 0.83 -5.04 -3.00
C ILE A 460 1.52 -3.79 -3.56
N PHE A 461 1.76 -3.75 -4.86
CA PHE A 461 2.28 -2.56 -5.55
C PHE A 461 1.14 -1.55 -5.76
N PRO A 462 1.04 -0.44 -4.99
CA PRO A 462 -0.12 0.44 -5.04
C PRO A 462 -0.23 1.12 -6.40
N LEU A 463 -1.43 1.09 -7.00
CA LEU A 463 -1.75 1.78 -8.24
C LEU A 463 -2.54 3.06 -7.95
N ASP A 464 -2.01 4.20 -8.39
CA ASP A 464 -2.73 5.47 -8.32
C ASP A 464 -3.77 5.60 -9.46
N VAL A 465 -4.87 6.27 -9.15
CA VAL A 465 -6.04 6.41 -10.03
C VAL A 465 -5.90 7.47 -11.13
N ILE A 466 -4.86 8.29 -11.12
CA ILE A 466 -4.61 9.29 -12.16
C ILE A 466 -3.44 8.82 -13.04
N PRO A 467 -3.69 8.51 -14.33
CA PRO A 467 -2.65 8.08 -15.25
C PRO A 467 -1.70 9.24 -15.59
N ARG A 468 -0.46 8.89 -15.93
CA ARG A 468 0.54 9.84 -16.44
C ARG A 468 0.53 9.85 -17.96
N ILE A 469 0.45 11.02 -18.58
CA ILE A 469 0.53 11.17 -20.04
C ILE A 469 1.97 11.47 -20.44
N VAL A 470 2.46 10.77 -21.46
CA VAL A 470 3.70 11.11 -22.18
C VAL A 470 3.32 11.46 -23.61
N GLY A 471 3.58 12.70 -24.04
CA GLY A 471 3.27 13.17 -25.39
C GLY A 471 4.03 12.38 -26.46
N ALA A 472 3.50 12.35 -27.68
CA ALA A 472 4.09 11.62 -28.80
C ALA A 472 5.47 12.20 -29.19
N ALA A 473 5.60 13.54 -29.25
CA ALA A 473 6.88 14.19 -29.55
C ALA A 473 7.92 14.05 -28.43
N ASP A 474 7.48 13.99 -27.17
CA ASP A 474 8.34 13.70 -26.02
C ASP A 474 8.83 12.25 -26.08
N TRP A 475 7.91 11.31 -26.30
CA TRP A 475 8.21 9.90 -26.41
C TRP A 475 9.16 9.60 -27.56
N GLN A 476 8.96 10.20 -28.75
CA GLN A 476 9.89 10.01 -29.87
C GLN A 476 11.32 10.42 -29.52
N ARG A 477 11.50 11.58 -28.85
CA ARG A 477 12.83 12.05 -28.43
C ARG A 477 13.45 11.14 -27.38
N VAL A 478 12.63 10.68 -26.42
CA VAL A 478 13.06 9.68 -25.42
C VAL A 478 13.50 8.40 -26.13
N SER A 479 12.68 7.89 -27.05
CA SER A 479 12.93 6.66 -27.81
C SER A 479 14.23 6.72 -28.59
N ASP A 480 14.41 7.74 -29.44
CA ASP A 480 15.63 7.93 -30.24
C ASP A 480 16.88 7.97 -29.34
N GLY A 481 16.76 8.62 -28.18
CA GLY A 481 17.85 8.75 -27.22
C GLY A 481 18.21 7.45 -26.51
N ILE A 482 17.22 6.71 -26.02
CA ILE A 482 17.48 5.46 -25.29
C ILE A 482 17.82 4.30 -26.22
N GLU A 483 17.35 4.31 -27.48
CA GLU A 483 17.80 3.37 -28.52
C GLU A 483 19.29 3.58 -28.83
N GLN A 484 19.71 4.83 -29.09
CA GLN A 484 21.12 5.18 -29.29
C GLN A 484 21.96 4.75 -28.08
N ARG A 485 21.49 5.05 -26.86
CA ARG A 485 22.19 4.71 -25.63
C ARG A 485 22.35 3.19 -25.47
N ALA A 486 21.30 2.43 -25.75
CA ALA A 486 21.31 0.97 -25.63
C ALA A 486 22.27 0.32 -26.63
N LEU A 487 22.35 0.84 -27.87
CA LEU A 487 23.34 0.41 -28.87
C LEU A 487 24.78 0.65 -28.40
N ALA A 488 25.06 1.82 -27.83
CA ALA A 488 26.39 2.15 -27.30
C ALA A 488 26.77 1.27 -26.10
N LEU A 489 25.83 0.99 -25.18
CA LEU A 489 26.04 0.09 -24.05
C LEU A 489 26.29 -1.35 -24.50
N ASN A 490 25.57 -1.82 -25.52
CA ASN A 490 25.81 -3.13 -26.11
C ASN A 490 27.21 -3.21 -26.75
N ALA A 491 27.61 -2.20 -27.54
CA ALA A 491 28.94 -2.12 -28.14
C ALA A 491 30.05 -2.11 -27.08
N PHE A 492 29.86 -1.34 -25.99
CA PHE A 492 30.76 -1.33 -24.84
C PHE A 492 30.93 -2.73 -24.23
N LEU A 493 29.82 -3.45 -23.98
CA LEU A 493 29.87 -4.79 -23.43
C LEU A 493 30.57 -5.79 -24.35
N CYS A 494 30.37 -5.68 -25.66
CA CYS A 494 31.09 -6.49 -26.66
C CYS A 494 32.59 -6.20 -26.63
N ASP A 495 32.98 -4.93 -26.56
CA ASP A 495 34.38 -4.50 -26.55
C ASP A 495 35.13 -4.93 -25.28
N ILE A 496 34.59 -4.66 -24.08
CA ILE A 496 35.28 -4.97 -22.82
C ILE A 496 35.47 -6.47 -22.58
N TYR A 497 34.62 -7.32 -23.17
CA TYR A 497 34.78 -8.77 -23.12
C TYR A 497 35.53 -9.33 -24.35
N GLY A 498 35.82 -8.49 -25.34
CA GLY A 498 36.67 -8.75 -26.50
C GLY A 498 38.03 -8.05 -26.40
N ASP A 499 38.27 -7.10 -27.31
CA ASP A 499 39.58 -6.46 -27.55
C ASP A 499 39.91 -5.31 -26.56
N GLN A 500 38.92 -4.77 -25.86
CA GLN A 500 39.05 -3.66 -24.91
C GLN A 500 39.64 -2.38 -25.54
N ALA A 501 39.23 -2.07 -26.77
CA ALA A 501 39.71 -0.93 -27.54
C ALA A 501 39.45 0.40 -26.83
N ILE A 502 38.28 0.59 -26.22
CA ILE A 502 37.95 1.83 -25.48
C ILE A 502 38.88 2.10 -24.30
N VAL A 503 39.45 1.04 -23.72
CA VAL A 503 40.44 1.12 -22.63
C VAL A 503 41.83 1.37 -23.19
N ALA A 504 42.20 0.65 -24.26
CA ALA A 504 43.48 0.84 -24.93
C ALA A 504 43.66 2.27 -25.48
N ASP A 505 42.57 2.87 -25.95
CA ASP A 505 42.51 4.25 -26.46
C ASP A 505 42.40 5.29 -25.33
N GLY A 506 42.31 4.86 -24.07
CA GLY A 506 42.32 5.74 -22.90
C GLY A 506 41.03 6.53 -22.66
N ILE A 507 39.92 6.13 -23.28
CA ILE A 507 38.61 6.78 -23.07
C ILE A 507 38.03 6.37 -21.71
N ILE A 508 38.19 5.09 -21.33
CA ILE A 508 37.83 4.57 -20.00
C ILE A 508 39.10 3.99 -19.35
N PRO A 509 39.44 4.37 -18.11
CA PRO A 509 40.61 3.83 -17.42
C PRO A 509 40.38 2.37 -17.01
N ALA A 510 41.44 1.55 -17.07
CA ALA A 510 41.37 0.13 -16.69
C ALA A 510 40.91 -0.05 -15.23
N GLU A 511 41.29 0.88 -14.35
CA GLU A 511 40.92 0.89 -12.94
C GLU A 511 39.41 1.02 -12.71
N ALA A 512 38.68 1.68 -13.62
CA ALA A 512 37.22 1.76 -13.54
C ALA A 512 36.57 0.40 -13.77
N LEU A 513 37.12 -0.41 -14.70
CA LEU A 513 36.66 -1.78 -14.94
C LEU A 513 37.05 -2.72 -13.79
N ASP A 514 38.30 -2.66 -13.32
CA ASP A 514 38.81 -3.54 -12.26
C ASP A 514 38.05 -3.36 -10.93
N ARG A 515 37.49 -2.17 -10.70
CA ARG A 515 36.68 -1.86 -9.51
C ARG A 515 35.20 -2.18 -9.67
N ALA A 516 34.70 -2.31 -10.90
CA ALA A 516 33.28 -2.57 -11.16
C ALA A 516 32.92 -4.00 -10.71
N PRO A 517 32.04 -4.19 -9.69
CA PRO A 517 31.71 -5.52 -9.17
C PRO A 517 31.06 -6.45 -10.21
N GLY A 518 30.46 -5.86 -11.25
CA GLY A 518 29.85 -6.58 -12.36
C GLY A 518 30.81 -6.99 -13.49
N TYR A 519 32.07 -6.57 -13.46
CA TYR A 519 33.06 -6.98 -14.46
C TYR A 519 33.59 -8.39 -14.16
N ARG A 520 33.05 -9.38 -14.87
CA ARG A 520 33.22 -10.80 -14.51
C ARG A 520 33.70 -11.64 -15.70
N ARG A 521 34.52 -12.65 -15.41
CA ARG A 521 35.05 -13.57 -16.45
C ARG A 521 33.97 -14.32 -17.21
N SER A 522 32.80 -14.51 -16.60
CA SER A 522 31.61 -15.08 -17.24
C SER A 522 31.13 -14.28 -18.45
N GLY A 523 31.38 -12.96 -18.48
CA GLY A 523 31.05 -12.13 -19.64
C GLY A 523 31.80 -12.52 -20.92
N ARG A 524 32.94 -13.21 -20.81
CA ARG A 524 33.69 -13.75 -21.96
C ARG A 524 33.14 -15.07 -22.51
N LEU A 525 32.15 -15.69 -21.86
CA LEU A 525 31.62 -16.99 -22.27
C LEU A 525 30.84 -16.95 -23.59
N PRO A 526 29.93 -15.98 -23.83
CA PRO A 526 29.21 -15.89 -25.09
C PRO A 526 29.96 -15.01 -26.09
N SER A 527 31.20 -15.37 -26.47
CA SER A 527 32.02 -14.57 -27.39
C SER A 527 31.44 -14.46 -28.81
N TRP A 528 30.44 -15.28 -29.13
CA TRP A 528 29.72 -15.29 -30.39
C TRP A 528 28.45 -14.43 -30.35
N GLN A 529 28.00 -13.97 -29.17
CA GLN A 529 26.82 -13.11 -29.06
C GLN A 529 27.21 -11.65 -29.34
N HIS A 530 26.68 -11.10 -30.43
CA HIS A 530 26.85 -9.70 -30.81
C HIS A 530 25.83 -8.77 -30.13
N VAL A 531 24.70 -9.33 -29.68
CA VAL A 531 23.76 -8.67 -28.76
C VAL A 531 23.90 -9.31 -27.38
N ARG A 532 24.22 -8.49 -26.39
CA ARG A 532 24.44 -8.89 -24.99
C ARG A 532 23.33 -8.37 -24.09
N THR A 533 22.84 -7.17 -24.36
CA THR A 533 21.74 -6.53 -23.63
C THR A 533 20.47 -6.61 -24.47
N HIS A 534 19.85 -7.79 -24.50
CA HIS A 534 18.66 -8.04 -25.30
C HIS A 534 17.48 -7.19 -24.84
N ILE A 535 17.34 -6.99 -23.53
CA ILE A 535 16.33 -6.11 -22.94
C ILE A 535 17.01 -5.18 -21.94
N CYS A 536 16.92 -3.87 -22.17
CA CYS A 536 17.45 -2.83 -21.29
C CYS A 536 16.32 -2.11 -20.58
N GLY A 537 16.44 -1.85 -19.27
CA GLY A 537 15.57 -0.91 -18.56
C GLY A 537 16.27 0.42 -18.35
N THR A 538 15.72 1.52 -18.84
CA THR A 538 16.28 2.87 -18.66
C THR A 538 15.39 3.68 -17.73
N ASP A 539 15.94 4.11 -16.60
CA ASP A 539 15.26 4.98 -15.64
C ASP A 539 15.45 6.44 -16.05
N LEU A 540 14.34 7.15 -16.20
CA LEU A 540 14.24 8.51 -16.70
C LEU A 540 13.48 9.37 -15.70
N ILE A 541 13.92 10.60 -15.54
CA ILE A 541 13.23 11.63 -14.78
C ILE A 541 12.97 12.83 -15.68
N SER A 542 11.92 13.59 -15.38
CA SER A 542 11.70 14.90 -15.99
C SER A 542 11.98 15.98 -14.96
N ASP A 543 12.60 17.08 -15.38
CA ASP A 543 12.85 18.27 -14.56
C ASP A 543 12.24 19.54 -15.18
N GLY A 544 11.50 19.38 -16.29
CA GLY A 544 10.90 20.48 -17.04
C GLY A 544 10.10 20.00 -18.26
N PRO A 545 9.29 20.88 -18.87
CA PRO A 545 8.43 20.54 -20.00
C PRO A 545 9.22 19.88 -21.14
N GLY A 546 8.88 18.62 -21.43
CA GLY A 546 9.50 17.81 -22.48
C GLY A 546 10.98 17.53 -22.31
N HIS A 547 11.59 17.83 -21.16
CA HIS A 547 12.98 17.49 -20.86
C HIS A 547 13.03 16.22 -20.02
N PHE A 548 13.76 15.22 -20.53
CA PHE A 548 13.96 13.92 -19.88
C PHE A 548 15.45 13.64 -19.75
N VAL A 549 15.83 13.13 -18.58
CA VAL A 549 17.22 12.85 -18.22
C VAL A 549 17.33 11.42 -17.73
N VAL A 550 18.30 10.67 -18.24
CA VAL A 550 18.58 9.31 -17.78
C VAL A 550 19.19 9.35 -16.38
N LEU A 551 18.57 8.64 -15.43
CA LEU A 551 19.03 8.51 -14.05
C LEU A 551 19.89 7.26 -13.83
N GLU A 552 19.50 6.13 -14.43
CA GLU A 552 20.12 4.82 -14.23
C GLU A 552 19.81 3.87 -15.39
N ASP A 553 20.74 2.97 -15.71
CA ASP A 553 20.57 1.89 -16.68
C ASP A 553 20.45 0.56 -15.93
N ASN A 554 19.63 -0.37 -16.43
CA ASN A 554 19.40 -1.68 -15.82
C ASN A 554 19.60 -2.75 -16.90
N LEU A 555 20.76 -3.41 -16.88
CA LEU A 555 21.23 -4.26 -17.99
C LEU A 555 21.37 -5.74 -17.62
N ARG A 556 21.14 -6.07 -16.35
CA ARG A 556 21.09 -7.46 -15.84
C ARG A 556 19.70 -8.05 -16.05
N VAL A 557 18.80 -7.81 -15.10
CA VAL A 557 17.44 -8.36 -15.06
C VAL A 557 16.47 -7.19 -14.87
N PRO A 558 16.23 -6.35 -15.90
CA PRO A 558 15.32 -5.23 -15.77
C PRO A 558 13.89 -5.73 -15.50
N SER A 559 13.26 -5.14 -14.49
CA SER A 559 11.88 -5.41 -14.10
C SER A 559 11.00 -4.17 -14.20
N GLY A 560 9.68 -4.38 -14.24
CA GLY A 560 8.66 -3.33 -14.22
C GLY A 560 7.64 -3.44 -15.35
N VAL A 561 7.95 -4.16 -16.43
CA VAL A 561 7.11 -4.15 -17.65
C VAL A 561 5.76 -4.82 -17.40
N ALA A 562 5.72 -5.92 -16.65
CA ALA A 562 4.44 -6.56 -16.29
C ALA A 562 3.56 -5.63 -15.45
N PHE A 563 4.15 -4.86 -14.54
CA PHE A 563 3.40 -3.86 -13.76
C PHE A 563 2.78 -2.80 -14.68
N ALA A 564 3.47 -2.35 -15.72
CA ALA A 564 2.89 -1.43 -16.70
C ALA A 564 1.68 -2.04 -17.44
N LEU A 565 1.78 -3.30 -17.86
CA LEU A 565 0.67 -4.03 -18.50
C LEU A 565 -0.53 -4.18 -17.54
N THR A 566 -0.27 -4.59 -16.30
CA THR A 566 -1.29 -4.78 -15.29
C THR A 566 -1.96 -3.46 -14.89
N ASN A 567 -1.18 -2.37 -14.76
CA ASN A 567 -1.72 -1.05 -14.47
C ASN A 567 -2.74 -0.62 -15.54
N ARG A 568 -2.42 -0.80 -16.83
CA ARG A 568 -3.35 -0.52 -17.94
C ARG A 568 -4.65 -1.31 -17.80
N ARG A 569 -4.55 -2.63 -17.60
CA ARG A 569 -5.71 -3.51 -17.46
C ARG A 569 -6.59 -3.13 -16.27
N LEU A 570 -5.99 -2.85 -15.12
CA LEU A 570 -6.71 -2.47 -13.90
C LEU A 570 -7.41 -1.11 -14.06
N MET A 571 -6.74 -0.13 -14.67
CA MET A 571 -7.34 1.17 -14.98
C MET A 571 -8.55 1.02 -15.91
N GLN A 572 -8.43 0.24 -17.00
CA GLN A 572 -9.55 0.00 -17.92
C GLN A 572 -10.72 -0.74 -17.27
N GLN A 573 -10.44 -1.69 -16.38
CA GLN A 573 -11.46 -2.49 -15.69
C GLN A 573 -12.20 -1.70 -14.62
N PHE A 574 -11.48 -0.93 -13.79
CA PHE A 574 -12.04 -0.32 -12.58
C PHE A 574 -12.26 1.19 -12.69
N LEU A 575 -11.71 1.88 -13.70
CA LEU A 575 -11.88 3.31 -13.94
C LEU A 575 -12.19 3.61 -15.43
N PRO A 576 -13.19 2.95 -16.05
CA PRO A 576 -13.52 3.17 -17.46
C PRO A 576 -13.96 4.61 -17.79
N GLU A 577 -14.35 5.39 -16.78
CA GLU A 577 -14.71 6.80 -16.91
C GLU A 577 -13.48 7.71 -17.14
N ILE A 578 -12.28 7.25 -16.78
CA ILE A 578 -11.01 7.96 -17.02
C ILE A 578 -10.44 7.48 -18.34
N THR A 579 -10.65 8.26 -19.40
CA THR A 579 -10.28 7.87 -20.77
C THR A 579 -9.08 8.64 -21.31
N PRO A 580 -8.24 8.03 -22.17
CA PRO A 580 -7.17 8.72 -22.86
C PRO A 580 -7.66 9.91 -23.69
N PRO A 581 -6.93 11.03 -23.72
CA PRO A 581 -7.31 12.21 -24.51
C PRO A 581 -7.04 12.04 -26.02
N ALA A 582 -6.28 11.02 -26.40
CA ALA A 582 -5.94 10.67 -27.77
C ALA A 582 -5.66 9.15 -27.87
N GLU A 583 -5.40 8.66 -29.08
CA GLU A 583 -4.93 7.29 -29.29
C GLU A 583 -3.60 7.08 -28.54
N ILE A 584 -3.49 5.96 -27.82
CA ILE A 584 -2.31 5.57 -27.05
C ILE A 584 -1.67 4.33 -27.66
N LEU A 585 -0.37 4.17 -27.47
CA LEU A 585 0.33 2.97 -27.91
C LEU A 585 -0.21 1.73 -27.19
N ASP A 586 -0.28 0.64 -27.94
CA ASP A 586 -0.81 -0.63 -27.47
C ASP A 586 0.26 -1.41 -26.69
N VAL A 587 -0.01 -1.59 -25.40
CA VAL A 587 0.87 -2.32 -24.48
C VAL A 587 0.77 -3.84 -24.67
N ASP A 588 -0.30 -4.34 -25.29
CA ASP A 588 -0.52 -5.78 -25.50
C ASP A 588 0.42 -6.36 -26.55
N ALA A 589 1.14 -5.53 -27.31
CA ALA A 589 2.20 -5.94 -28.23
C ALA A 589 3.50 -6.36 -27.51
N VAL A 590 3.69 -5.97 -26.25
CA VAL A 590 4.95 -6.18 -25.52
C VAL A 590 5.31 -7.65 -25.29
N PRO A 591 4.38 -8.56 -24.91
CA PRO A 591 4.73 -9.97 -24.73
C PRO A 591 5.24 -10.63 -26.01
N GLU A 592 4.65 -10.32 -27.17
CA GLU A 592 5.15 -10.78 -28.47
C GLU A 592 6.54 -10.20 -28.77
N MET A 593 6.75 -8.91 -28.46
CA MET A 593 8.04 -8.25 -28.59
C MET A 593 9.12 -8.92 -27.74
N ILE A 594 8.80 -9.36 -26.52
CA ILE A 594 9.69 -10.15 -25.65
C ILE A 594 10.00 -11.50 -26.32
N ALA A 595 8.99 -12.23 -26.79
CA ALA A 595 9.17 -13.52 -27.46
C ALA A 595 10.10 -13.42 -28.68
N GLN A 596 9.87 -12.44 -29.54
CA GLN A 596 10.71 -12.16 -30.71
C GLN A 596 12.16 -11.83 -30.32
N THR A 597 12.36 -11.11 -29.20
CA THR A 597 13.68 -10.71 -28.72
C THR A 597 14.47 -11.89 -28.16
N ILE A 598 13.79 -12.77 -27.42
CA ILE A 598 14.39 -14.01 -26.91
C ILE A 598 14.72 -14.95 -28.08
N ALA A 599 13.81 -15.10 -29.04
CA ALA A 599 14.04 -15.91 -30.23
C ALA A 599 15.22 -15.37 -31.08
N ALA A 600 15.42 -14.05 -31.14
CA ALA A 600 16.56 -13.43 -31.81
C ALA A 600 17.91 -13.71 -31.11
N ALA A 601 17.91 -14.09 -29.84
CA ALA A 601 19.11 -14.47 -29.09
C ALA A 601 19.62 -15.88 -29.44
N ARG A 602 18.94 -16.60 -30.34
CA ARG A 602 19.17 -18.02 -30.64
C ARG A 602 20.65 -18.32 -30.91
N PRO A 603 21.23 -19.37 -30.29
CA PRO A 603 22.64 -19.65 -30.42
C PRO A 603 23.00 -20.31 -31.77
N PRO A 604 24.25 -20.21 -32.25
CA PRO A 604 24.67 -20.65 -33.59
C PRO A 604 24.56 -22.17 -33.80
N ARG A 605 24.56 -22.96 -32.72
CA ARG A 605 24.37 -24.42 -32.73
C ARG A 605 23.11 -24.81 -31.98
N ALA A 606 22.07 -23.97 -32.06
CA ALA A 606 20.75 -24.27 -31.56
C ALA A 606 20.25 -25.63 -32.08
N HIS A 607 19.50 -26.33 -31.24
CA HIS A 607 18.76 -27.51 -31.66
C HIS A 607 17.56 -27.07 -32.51
N ASP A 608 17.24 -27.82 -33.56
CA ASP A 608 16.14 -27.47 -34.48
C ASP A 608 14.80 -27.40 -33.74
N ASP A 609 14.50 -28.43 -32.93
CA ASP A 609 13.32 -28.51 -32.06
C ASP A 609 13.54 -27.98 -30.63
N GLY A 610 14.59 -27.19 -30.41
CA GLY A 610 14.87 -26.65 -29.08
C GLY A 610 13.97 -25.46 -28.74
N ILE A 611 13.61 -25.33 -27.46
CA ILE A 611 12.70 -24.31 -26.94
C ILE A 611 13.46 -23.17 -26.26
N ASP A 612 12.77 -22.05 -26.08
CA ASP A 612 13.19 -20.96 -25.21
C ASP A 612 12.48 -21.08 -23.86
N ILE A 613 13.10 -20.61 -22.77
CA ILE A 613 12.51 -20.67 -21.42
C ILE A 613 12.71 -19.34 -20.67
N VAL A 614 11.82 -19.04 -19.73
CA VAL A 614 12.04 -18.01 -18.70
C VAL A 614 12.54 -18.69 -17.43
N LEU A 615 13.75 -18.37 -16.97
CA LEU A 615 14.35 -19.00 -15.79
C LEU A 615 14.29 -18.08 -14.57
N SER A 616 13.64 -18.56 -13.50
CA SER A 616 13.34 -17.79 -12.28
C SER A 616 13.77 -18.57 -11.03
N SER A 617 14.01 -17.89 -9.91
CA SER A 617 14.19 -18.50 -8.59
C SER A 617 12.89 -18.98 -7.94
N GLY A 618 11.75 -18.82 -8.63
CA GLY A 618 10.45 -19.34 -8.21
C GLY A 618 9.67 -18.41 -7.29
N TRP A 619 8.71 -18.96 -6.54
CA TRP A 619 7.71 -18.22 -5.74
C TRP A 619 8.27 -17.38 -4.59
N THR A 620 9.55 -17.56 -4.24
CA THR A 620 10.23 -16.75 -3.21
C THR A 620 10.82 -15.46 -3.77
N ASP A 621 10.86 -15.31 -5.09
CA ASP A 621 11.30 -14.10 -5.78
C ASP A 621 10.22 -13.01 -5.68
N SER A 622 10.65 -11.78 -5.36
CA SER A 622 9.76 -10.62 -5.28
C SER A 622 9.11 -10.20 -6.59
N ALA A 623 9.66 -10.63 -7.74
CA ALA A 623 9.14 -10.37 -9.08
C ALA A 623 8.55 -11.63 -9.72
N TRP A 624 8.23 -12.67 -8.93
CA TRP A 624 7.66 -13.92 -9.43
C TRP A 624 6.40 -13.71 -10.30
N PHE A 625 5.51 -12.82 -9.86
CA PHE A 625 4.34 -12.39 -10.62
C PHE A 625 4.71 -11.93 -12.03
N GLU A 626 5.69 -11.03 -12.15
CA GLU A 626 6.14 -10.51 -13.42
C GLU A 626 6.72 -11.62 -14.31
N HIS A 627 7.50 -12.54 -13.74
CA HIS A 627 8.11 -13.64 -14.49
C HIS A 627 7.03 -14.53 -15.12
N ARG A 628 5.97 -14.82 -14.37
CA ARG A 628 4.82 -15.59 -14.85
C ARG A 628 4.03 -14.86 -15.93
N LEU A 629 3.70 -13.59 -15.70
CA LEU A 629 2.89 -12.81 -16.63
C LEU A 629 3.59 -12.64 -17.99
N ILE A 630 4.89 -12.33 -17.97
CA ILE A 630 5.68 -12.21 -19.19
C ILE A 630 5.74 -13.55 -19.93
N ALA A 631 6.01 -14.64 -19.21
CA ALA A 631 6.14 -15.96 -19.81
C ALA A 631 4.82 -16.45 -20.41
N GLU A 632 3.71 -16.27 -19.70
CA GLU A 632 2.36 -16.59 -20.19
C GLU A 632 2.01 -15.77 -21.43
N GLY A 633 2.22 -14.45 -21.40
CA GLY A 633 1.96 -13.58 -22.55
C GLY A 633 2.86 -13.87 -23.75
N ALA A 634 4.12 -14.24 -23.52
CA ALA A 634 5.08 -14.58 -24.57
C ALA A 634 4.92 -16.03 -25.08
N GLY A 635 4.10 -16.87 -24.43
CA GLY A 635 3.97 -18.29 -24.77
C GLY A 635 5.23 -19.11 -24.49
N ILE A 636 6.05 -18.69 -23.51
CA ILE A 636 7.33 -19.31 -23.15
C ILE A 636 7.16 -20.02 -21.79
N PRO A 637 7.63 -21.26 -21.60
CA PRO A 637 7.54 -21.93 -20.31
C PRO A 637 8.43 -21.24 -19.25
N VAL A 638 7.90 -21.13 -18.03
CA VAL A 638 8.69 -20.76 -16.84
C VAL A 638 9.32 -21.99 -16.24
N ALA A 639 10.60 -21.89 -15.89
CA ALA A 639 11.34 -22.94 -15.21
C ALA A 639 12.10 -22.38 -14.00
N THR A 640 12.47 -23.28 -13.09
CA THR A 640 13.44 -23.04 -12.03
C THR A 640 14.71 -23.84 -12.29
N PRO A 641 15.85 -23.55 -11.63
CA PRO A 641 17.06 -24.34 -11.81
C PRO A 641 16.86 -25.84 -11.51
N GLU A 642 15.97 -26.19 -10.57
CA GLU A 642 15.64 -27.56 -10.18
C GLU A 642 14.95 -28.35 -11.30
N ASP A 643 14.43 -27.68 -12.33
CA ASP A 643 13.80 -28.30 -13.49
C ASP A 643 14.81 -28.60 -14.61
N LEU A 644 16.07 -28.16 -14.46
CA LEU A 644 17.09 -28.25 -15.51
C LEU A 644 18.06 -29.40 -15.29
N SER A 645 18.62 -29.92 -16.38
CA SER A 645 19.84 -30.74 -16.35
C SER A 645 20.73 -30.37 -17.54
N VAL A 646 22.03 -30.69 -17.46
CA VAL A 646 22.94 -30.51 -18.60
C VAL A 646 23.54 -31.83 -19.03
N ARG A 647 23.31 -32.24 -20.28
CA ARG A 647 23.77 -33.51 -20.84
C ARG A 647 24.29 -33.29 -22.26
N ASN A 648 25.42 -33.91 -22.59
CA ASN A 648 26.04 -33.81 -23.94
C ASN A 648 26.22 -32.35 -24.43
N GLY A 649 26.56 -31.43 -23.52
CA GLY A 649 26.76 -30.01 -23.84
C GLY A 649 25.46 -29.26 -24.17
N ARG A 650 24.28 -29.79 -23.83
CA ARG A 650 22.98 -29.14 -24.00
C ARG A 650 22.21 -29.08 -22.70
N VAL A 651 21.47 -28.00 -22.51
CA VAL A 651 20.55 -27.84 -21.37
C VAL A 651 19.22 -28.49 -21.72
N HIS A 652 18.65 -29.19 -20.76
CA HIS A 652 17.37 -29.87 -20.89
C HIS A 652 16.43 -29.37 -19.80
N LEU A 653 15.20 -29.01 -20.19
CA LEU A 653 14.09 -28.75 -19.28
C LEU A 653 13.33 -30.06 -19.06
N HIS A 654 13.05 -30.39 -17.80
CA HIS A 654 12.22 -31.53 -17.43
C HIS A 654 10.84 -31.04 -17.00
N HIS A 655 9.79 -31.45 -17.71
CA HIS A 655 8.42 -31.15 -17.34
C HIS A 655 7.59 -32.44 -17.32
N GLY A 656 7.36 -32.99 -16.12
CA GLY A 656 6.65 -34.24 -15.94
C GLY A 656 7.40 -35.42 -16.55
N ARG A 657 6.94 -35.92 -17.72
CA ARG A 657 7.61 -36.99 -18.46
C ARG A 657 8.36 -36.50 -19.70
N ASP A 658 8.13 -35.25 -20.08
CA ASP A 658 8.68 -34.66 -21.28
C ASP A 658 10.02 -33.98 -20.96
N ILE A 659 10.96 -34.08 -21.91
CA ILE A 659 12.30 -33.50 -21.79
C ILE A 659 12.61 -32.73 -23.07
N ASP A 660 12.64 -31.42 -22.97
CA ASP A 660 12.90 -30.52 -24.09
C ASP A 660 14.33 -29.98 -24.04
N VAL A 661 14.94 -29.79 -25.21
CA VAL A 661 16.25 -29.13 -25.32
C VAL A 661 16.05 -27.63 -25.24
N VAL A 662 16.79 -26.95 -24.37
CA VAL A 662 16.73 -25.50 -24.21
C VAL A 662 17.79 -24.85 -25.09
N ASN A 663 17.36 -23.95 -25.97
CA ASN A 663 18.22 -23.12 -26.81
C ASN A 663 18.53 -21.78 -26.16
N THR A 664 17.53 -21.13 -25.57
CA THR A 664 17.65 -19.79 -25.00
C THR A 664 17.04 -19.75 -23.61
N ILE A 665 17.74 -19.09 -22.68
CA ILE A 665 17.24 -18.78 -21.35
C ILE A 665 17.05 -17.27 -21.25
N TYR A 666 15.81 -16.81 -21.08
CA TYR A 666 15.55 -15.48 -20.55
C TYR A 666 15.73 -15.51 -19.03
N LEU A 667 16.86 -14.99 -18.57
CA LEU A 667 17.30 -15.07 -17.19
C LEU A 667 16.62 -14.01 -16.33
N ARG A 668 15.88 -14.47 -15.33
CA ARG A 668 15.12 -13.64 -14.39
C ARG A 668 15.58 -13.82 -12.94
N MET A 669 16.85 -14.16 -12.76
CA MET A 669 17.51 -14.33 -11.45
C MET A 669 18.97 -13.89 -11.52
N ASP A 670 19.60 -13.68 -10.35
CA ASP A 670 21.00 -13.26 -10.27
C ASP A 670 21.96 -14.32 -10.85
N GLU A 671 23.04 -13.85 -11.49
CA GLU A 671 24.04 -14.71 -12.12
C GLU A 671 24.75 -15.64 -11.11
N ASP A 672 25.07 -15.17 -9.90
CA ASP A 672 25.70 -16.01 -8.87
C ASP A 672 24.72 -17.07 -8.38
N MET A 673 23.44 -16.73 -8.28
CA MET A 673 22.40 -17.68 -7.93
C MET A 673 22.27 -18.77 -9.02
N LEU A 674 22.26 -18.39 -10.30
CA LEU A 674 22.22 -19.35 -11.41
C LEU A 674 23.43 -20.28 -11.37
N LEU A 675 24.64 -19.71 -11.27
CA LEU A 675 25.88 -20.48 -11.34
C LEU A 675 26.20 -21.27 -10.07
N SER A 676 25.45 -21.07 -8.98
CA SER A 676 25.53 -21.89 -7.76
C SER A 676 24.40 -22.92 -7.64
N SER A 677 23.42 -22.90 -8.56
CA SER A 677 22.26 -23.77 -8.53
C SER A 677 22.56 -25.21 -8.96
N THR A 678 21.69 -26.11 -8.51
CA THR A 678 21.71 -27.55 -8.78
C THR A 678 20.50 -27.94 -9.63
N GLY A 679 20.69 -28.86 -10.57
CA GLY A 679 19.63 -29.36 -11.46
C GLY A 679 18.78 -30.47 -10.85
N VAL A 680 17.82 -30.97 -11.64
CA VAL A 680 16.87 -32.03 -11.28
C VAL A 680 17.54 -33.34 -10.83
N ASP A 681 18.78 -33.58 -11.27
CA ASP A 681 19.59 -34.76 -10.96
C ASP A 681 20.54 -34.56 -9.78
N ASP A 682 20.34 -33.50 -8.99
CA ASP A 682 21.20 -33.09 -7.87
C ASP A 682 22.66 -32.79 -8.29
N VAL A 683 22.84 -32.44 -9.58
CA VAL A 683 24.15 -32.05 -10.15
C VAL A 683 24.24 -30.54 -10.31
N ALA A 684 25.35 -29.95 -9.87
CA ALA A 684 25.62 -28.53 -10.04
C ALA A 684 25.60 -28.12 -11.52
N LEU A 685 24.77 -27.14 -11.88
CA LEU A 685 24.56 -26.72 -13.28
C LEU A 685 25.77 -25.98 -13.87
N ARG A 686 26.58 -25.35 -13.01
CA ARG A 686 27.66 -24.41 -13.38
C ARG A 686 28.54 -24.88 -14.53
N ALA A 687 29.13 -26.07 -14.40
CA ALA A 687 30.10 -26.56 -15.39
C ALA A 687 29.43 -26.82 -16.74
N GLY A 688 28.22 -27.38 -16.72
CA GLY A 688 27.44 -27.66 -17.92
C GLY A 688 26.97 -26.39 -18.61
N LEU A 689 26.45 -25.41 -17.88
CA LEU A 689 26.02 -24.12 -18.44
C LEU A 689 27.18 -23.37 -19.10
N ILE A 690 28.35 -23.34 -18.45
CA ILE A 690 29.56 -22.72 -19.00
C ILE A 690 29.97 -23.37 -20.34
N GLU A 691 29.94 -24.69 -20.42
CA GLU A 691 30.28 -25.41 -21.65
C GLU A 691 29.24 -25.22 -22.76
N ALA A 692 27.95 -25.23 -22.42
CA ALA A 692 26.86 -25.00 -23.37
C ALA A 692 26.93 -23.59 -23.99
N MET A 693 27.19 -22.56 -23.18
CA MET A 693 27.40 -21.19 -23.66
C MET A 693 28.62 -21.07 -24.57
N ARG A 694 29.77 -21.63 -24.16
CA ARG A 694 31.01 -21.58 -24.96
C ARG A 694 30.90 -22.31 -26.28
N SER A 695 30.22 -23.45 -26.30
CA SER A 695 30.04 -24.27 -27.50
C SER A 695 28.96 -23.72 -28.44
N GLY A 696 28.25 -22.67 -28.03
CA GLY A 696 27.20 -22.03 -28.81
C GLY A 696 25.95 -22.91 -28.95
N THR A 697 25.66 -23.76 -27.96
CA THR A 697 24.43 -24.56 -27.91
C THR A 697 23.36 -23.94 -27.01
N LEU A 698 23.72 -22.97 -26.17
CA LEU A 698 22.85 -22.23 -25.26
C LEU A 698 23.12 -20.72 -25.34
N ALA A 699 22.06 -19.93 -25.43
CA ALA A 699 22.05 -18.50 -25.25
C ALA A 699 21.45 -18.11 -23.89
N ILE A 700 21.97 -17.06 -23.26
CA ILE A 700 21.32 -16.42 -22.11
C ILE A 700 21.02 -14.97 -22.50
N ALA A 701 19.76 -14.56 -22.34
CA ALA A 701 19.27 -13.20 -22.50
C ALA A 701 18.84 -12.68 -21.12
N ASN A 702 19.34 -11.56 -20.61
CA ASN A 702 20.55 -10.88 -21.03
C ASN A 702 21.81 -11.72 -20.78
N ALA A 703 22.87 -11.44 -21.53
CA ALA A 703 24.14 -12.16 -21.39
C ALA A 703 24.76 -11.94 -20.00
N LEU A 704 25.52 -12.94 -19.54
CA LEU A 704 26.23 -12.86 -18.26
C LEU A 704 27.29 -11.74 -18.26
N GLY A 705 27.61 -11.21 -17.08
CA GLY A 705 28.60 -10.13 -16.93
C GLY A 705 28.14 -8.75 -17.41
N ASN A 706 26.86 -8.53 -17.74
CA ASN A 706 26.36 -7.20 -18.11
C ASN A 706 26.41 -6.18 -16.96
N GLY A 707 26.58 -6.65 -15.72
CA GLY A 707 26.58 -5.78 -14.55
C GLY A 707 27.70 -4.75 -14.47
N VAL A 708 28.71 -4.83 -15.34
CA VAL A 708 29.73 -3.78 -15.49
C VAL A 708 29.19 -2.55 -16.20
N ALA A 709 28.24 -2.70 -17.13
CA ALA A 709 27.73 -1.59 -17.92
C ALA A 709 26.61 -0.81 -17.20
N ASP A 710 25.95 -1.40 -16.20
CA ASP A 710 25.03 -0.71 -15.29
C ASP A 710 25.68 -0.28 -13.96
N ASP A 711 27.02 -0.33 -13.87
CA ASP A 711 27.74 0.16 -12.70
C ASP A 711 27.67 1.69 -12.61
N LYS A 712 27.49 2.22 -11.39
CA LYS A 712 27.31 3.66 -11.16
C LYS A 712 28.54 4.50 -11.56
N ALA A 713 29.75 3.94 -11.52
CA ALA A 713 30.94 4.63 -12.00
C ALA A 713 31.02 4.58 -13.53
N ILE A 714 30.63 3.46 -14.14
CA ILE A 714 30.62 3.28 -15.59
C ILE A 714 29.56 4.16 -16.26
N TYR A 715 28.43 4.40 -15.58
CA TYR A 715 27.40 5.35 -16.00
C TYR A 715 27.97 6.74 -16.38
N ALA A 716 29.00 7.24 -15.69
CA ALA A 716 29.62 8.53 -15.98
C ALA A 716 30.30 8.60 -17.37
N TYR A 717 30.57 7.46 -18.00
CA TYR A 717 31.28 7.34 -19.28
C TYR A 717 30.35 7.07 -20.48
N VAL A 718 29.05 6.84 -20.27
CA VAL A 718 28.13 6.50 -21.38
C VAL A 718 28.09 7.56 -22.48
N PRO A 719 28.14 8.89 -22.21
CA PRO A 719 28.23 9.90 -23.26
C PRO A 719 29.49 9.75 -24.14
N GLN A 720 30.60 9.30 -23.56
CA GLN A 720 31.85 9.01 -24.25
C GLN A 720 31.73 7.71 -25.05
N MET A 721 31.04 6.69 -24.54
CA MET A 721 30.74 5.46 -25.28
C MET A 721 29.93 5.75 -26.55
N ILE A 722 28.90 6.60 -26.47
CA ILE A 722 28.10 7.01 -27.64
C ILE A 722 28.99 7.67 -28.69
N ARG A 723 29.85 8.61 -28.28
CA ARG A 723 30.79 9.29 -29.20
C ARG A 723 31.81 8.33 -29.80
N TYR A 724 32.32 7.40 -29.00
CA TYR A 724 33.38 6.47 -29.42
C TYR A 724 32.85 5.38 -30.35
N TYR A 725 31.79 4.67 -29.97
CA TYR A 725 31.26 3.54 -30.73
C TYR A 725 30.35 3.96 -31.89
N LEU A 726 29.55 5.01 -31.70
CA LEU A 726 28.55 5.42 -32.70
C LEU A 726 28.97 6.66 -33.50
N GLY A 727 30.08 7.32 -33.13
CA GLY A 727 30.52 8.55 -33.80
C GLY A 727 29.53 9.71 -33.69
N ALA A 728 28.60 9.66 -32.74
CA ALA A 728 27.48 10.58 -32.61
C ALA A 728 27.52 11.36 -31.28
N GLN A 729 26.79 12.47 -31.18
CA GLN A 729 26.52 13.09 -29.89
C GLN A 729 25.36 12.37 -29.19
N PRO A 730 25.36 12.29 -27.85
CA PRO A 730 24.20 11.81 -27.10
C PRO A 730 22.95 12.61 -27.46
N LEU A 731 21.85 11.91 -27.76
CA LEU A 731 20.56 12.51 -28.07
C LEU A 731 19.70 12.77 -26.82
N ILE A 732 19.99 12.07 -25.71
CA ILE A 732 19.35 12.25 -24.42
C ILE A 732 20.37 12.58 -23.35
N ASP A 733 20.02 13.50 -22.47
CA ASP A 733 20.88 13.91 -21.37
C ASP A 733 20.88 12.85 -20.26
N GLN A 734 21.92 12.90 -19.44
CA GLN A 734 22.05 12.08 -18.25
C GLN A 734 22.46 12.96 -17.07
N VAL A 735 22.13 12.52 -15.86
CA VAL A 735 22.47 13.27 -14.64
C VAL A 735 24.00 13.43 -14.54
N PRO A 736 24.52 14.66 -14.40
CA PRO A 736 25.94 14.89 -14.19
C PRO A 736 26.46 14.07 -13.02
N THR A 737 27.50 13.27 -13.26
CA THR A 737 28.02 12.30 -12.29
C THR A 737 29.52 12.44 -12.15
N TRP A 738 29.98 12.55 -10.90
CA TRP A 738 31.38 12.67 -10.51
C TRP A 738 31.87 11.40 -9.84
N LEU A 739 33.04 10.94 -10.27
CA LEU A 739 33.77 9.82 -9.70
C LEU A 739 34.59 10.31 -8.52
N CYS A 740 34.22 9.88 -7.31
CA CYS A 740 34.95 10.30 -6.12
C CYS A 740 36.35 9.68 -6.04
N SER A 741 36.65 8.64 -6.83
CA SER A 741 38.01 8.11 -6.98
C SER A 741 38.99 9.11 -7.62
N GLU A 742 38.49 10.03 -8.44
CA GLU A 742 39.31 11.06 -9.08
C GLU A 742 39.47 12.26 -8.17
N ARG A 743 40.73 12.61 -7.86
CA ARG A 743 41.03 13.61 -6.82
C ARG A 743 40.32 14.95 -7.06
N ASP A 744 40.39 15.47 -8.28
CA ASP A 744 39.82 16.79 -8.59
C ASP A 744 38.28 16.77 -8.50
N GLN A 745 37.66 15.67 -8.93
CA GLN A 745 36.21 15.48 -8.83
C GLN A 745 35.77 15.29 -7.38
N ARG A 746 36.53 14.52 -6.58
CA ARG A 746 36.28 14.36 -5.14
C ARG A 746 36.38 15.68 -4.40
N ASP A 747 37.42 16.47 -4.68
CA ASP A 747 37.63 17.75 -4.01
C ASP A 747 36.49 18.73 -4.38
N TYR A 748 35.97 18.65 -5.61
CA TYR A 748 34.73 19.34 -6.01
C TYR A 748 33.50 18.83 -5.22
N VAL A 749 33.28 17.51 -5.13
CA VAL A 749 32.17 16.91 -4.39
C VAL A 749 32.21 17.30 -2.91
N LEU A 750 33.38 17.25 -2.28
CA LEU A 750 33.57 17.64 -0.89
C LEU A 750 33.23 19.11 -0.66
N SER A 751 33.52 19.98 -1.64
CA SER A 751 33.19 21.42 -1.54
C SER A 751 31.70 21.74 -1.66
N ARG A 752 30.90 20.83 -2.24
CA ARG A 752 29.45 20.97 -2.48
C ARG A 752 28.64 19.82 -1.86
N LEU A 753 29.15 19.14 -0.83
CA LEU A 753 28.55 17.90 -0.32
C LEU A 753 27.09 18.09 0.15
N SER A 754 26.75 19.26 0.68
CA SER A 754 25.39 19.63 1.09
C SER A 754 24.43 19.90 -0.07
N GLU A 755 24.90 19.94 -1.32
CA GLU A 755 24.12 20.26 -2.52
C GLU A 755 24.00 19.06 -3.48
N LEU A 756 24.67 17.94 -3.19
CA LEU A 756 24.79 16.80 -4.09
C LEU A 756 24.13 15.54 -3.52
N VAL A 757 23.84 14.58 -4.39
CA VAL A 757 23.46 13.22 -4.01
C VAL A 757 24.68 12.31 -4.09
N VAL A 758 25.13 11.73 -2.97
CA VAL A 758 26.25 10.78 -2.94
C VAL A 758 25.72 9.36 -2.82
N LYS A 759 26.10 8.52 -3.78
CA LYS A 759 25.65 7.12 -3.90
C LYS A 759 26.82 6.15 -3.77
N PRO A 760 26.70 5.08 -2.99
CA PRO A 760 27.67 3.99 -2.99
C PRO A 760 27.55 3.19 -4.30
N ILE A 761 28.68 2.81 -4.87
CA ILE A 761 28.76 2.04 -6.13
C ILE A 761 28.16 0.64 -5.92
N ASP A 762 28.53 -0.03 -4.83
CA ASP A 762 28.08 -1.37 -4.44
C ASP A 762 26.67 -1.43 -3.83
N GLY A 763 26.02 -0.28 -3.60
CA GLY A 763 24.71 -0.22 -2.95
C GLY A 763 23.56 -0.64 -3.87
N LEU A 764 22.74 -1.59 -3.42
CA LEU A 764 21.45 -1.96 -4.02
C LEU A 764 20.29 -1.18 -3.36
N GLY A 765 19.23 -0.89 -4.13
CA GLY A 765 17.94 -0.41 -3.58
C GLY A 765 18.00 0.91 -2.81
N GLY A 766 18.93 1.80 -3.17
CA GLY A 766 19.07 3.12 -2.53
C GLY A 766 19.60 3.10 -1.09
N SER A 767 20.18 1.98 -0.62
CA SER A 767 20.87 1.93 0.67
C SER A 767 22.17 2.73 0.63
N GLY A 768 22.47 3.47 1.71
CA GLY A 768 23.69 4.27 1.83
C GLY A 768 23.73 5.56 1.01
N ILE A 769 22.63 5.97 0.38
CA ILE A 769 22.53 7.26 -0.33
C ILE A 769 22.48 8.42 0.69
N THR A 770 23.27 9.47 0.42
CA THR A 770 23.24 10.75 1.12
C THR A 770 22.63 11.79 0.17
N ILE A 771 21.50 12.38 0.55
CA ILE A 771 20.90 13.51 -0.17
C ILE A 771 21.33 14.76 0.60
N GLY A 772 22.32 15.50 0.08
CA GLY A 772 22.96 16.63 0.76
C GLY A 772 21.97 17.60 1.41
N PRO A 773 20.97 18.12 0.66
CA PRO A 773 20.00 19.07 1.19
C PRO A 773 19.13 18.57 2.34
N GLU A 774 18.95 17.25 2.46
CA GLU A 774 18.13 16.62 3.51
C GLU A 774 18.96 16.18 4.73
N CYS A 775 20.29 16.27 4.66
CA CYS A 775 21.17 15.71 5.68
C CYS A 775 21.50 16.72 6.79
N THR A 776 21.56 16.21 8.03
CA THR A 776 22.12 16.96 9.16
C THR A 776 23.64 17.12 9.02
N ASP A 777 24.20 18.16 9.66
CA ASP A 777 25.65 18.40 9.70
C ASP A 777 26.45 17.15 10.13
N ARG A 778 25.92 16.36 11.07
CA ARG A 778 26.55 15.11 11.51
C ARG A 778 26.62 14.07 10.38
N GLN A 779 25.53 13.89 9.64
CA GLN A 779 25.47 12.94 8.53
C GLN A 779 26.41 13.37 7.39
N LEU A 780 26.48 14.67 7.10
CA LEU A 780 27.42 15.23 6.13
C LEU A 780 28.87 14.99 6.56
N ALA A 781 29.22 15.22 7.84
CA ALA A 781 30.56 14.99 8.37
C ALA A 781 30.97 13.49 8.31
N GLU A 782 30.03 12.58 8.58
CA GLU A 782 30.26 11.14 8.43
C GLU A 782 30.56 10.77 6.97
N ARG A 783 29.77 11.27 6.03
CA ARG A 783 30.00 11.03 4.60
C ARG A 783 31.28 11.68 4.07
N GLU A 784 31.61 12.87 4.56
CA GLU A 784 32.89 13.53 4.23
C GLU A 784 34.10 12.68 4.65
N LEU A 785 34.05 12.05 5.83
CA LEU A 785 35.11 11.15 6.29
C LEU A 785 35.22 9.91 5.41
N GLU A 786 34.10 9.31 5.03
CA GLU A 786 34.05 8.17 4.10
C GLU A 786 34.66 8.53 2.74
N LEU A 787 34.29 9.68 2.17
CA LEU A 787 34.83 10.17 0.89
C LEU A 787 36.33 10.44 0.95
N LYS A 788 36.87 10.87 2.09
CA LYS A 788 38.32 11.08 2.28
C LYS A 788 39.10 9.78 2.47
N THR A 789 38.46 8.73 2.98
CA THR A 789 39.14 7.48 3.37
C THR A 789 38.96 6.35 2.37
N GLN A 790 37.79 6.26 1.73
CA GLN A 790 37.42 5.25 0.72
C GLN A 790 36.68 5.91 -0.47
N PRO A 791 37.27 6.94 -1.12
CA PRO A 791 36.64 7.68 -2.22
C PRO A 791 36.14 6.78 -3.37
N GLU A 792 36.86 5.70 -3.65
CA GLU A 792 36.60 4.77 -4.73
C GLU A 792 35.30 3.97 -4.59
N ARG A 793 34.62 4.05 -3.45
CA ARG A 793 33.33 3.39 -3.22
C ARG A 793 32.13 4.24 -3.60
N PHE A 794 32.34 5.49 -4.00
CA PHE A 794 31.27 6.47 -4.15
C PHE A 794 31.30 7.20 -5.50
N VAL A 795 30.11 7.54 -5.95
CA VAL A 795 29.87 8.56 -6.97
C VAL A 795 28.98 9.65 -6.40
N ALA A 796 29.05 10.85 -6.96
CA ALA A 796 28.15 11.94 -6.64
C ALA A 796 27.40 12.40 -7.88
N GLN A 797 26.16 12.84 -7.70
CA GLN A 797 25.28 13.34 -8.76
C GLN A 797 24.69 14.68 -8.36
N GLU A 798 24.37 15.51 -9.36
CA GLU A 798 23.60 16.74 -9.13
C GLU A 798 22.22 16.36 -8.57
N VAL A 799 21.70 17.16 -7.65
CA VAL A 799 20.30 17.01 -7.21
C VAL A 799 19.42 17.48 -8.35
N VAL A 800 18.66 16.56 -8.94
CA VAL A 800 17.69 16.89 -9.99
C VAL A 800 16.34 17.21 -9.37
N SER A 801 15.69 18.25 -9.88
CA SER A 801 14.33 18.63 -9.49
C SER A 801 13.34 17.68 -10.16
N LEU A 802 13.07 16.53 -9.54
CA LEU A 802 12.12 15.56 -10.09
C LEU A 802 10.75 16.21 -10.29
N SER A 803 10.17 16.01 -11.46
CA SER A 803 8.80 16.43 -11.75
C SER A 803 7.82 15.82 -10.77
N THR A 804 6.72 16.54 -10.55
CA THR A 804 5.60 16.07 -9.74
C THR A 804 4.40 15.73 -10.62
N HIS A 805 3.52 14.91 -10.08
CA HIS A 805 2.28 14.53 -10.72
C HIS A 805 1.16 14.36 -9.66
N PRO A 806 -0.10 14.72 -9.97
CA PRO A 806 -1.23 14.50 -9.08
C PRO A 806 -1.37 13.04 -8.68
N THR A 807 -1.47 12.79 -7.37
CA THR A 807 -1.62 11.48 -6.75
C THR A 807 -2.70 11.56 -5.68
N PHE A 808 -3.61 10.60 -5.67
CA PHE A 808 -4.78 10.58 -4.80
C PHE A 808 -4.44 10.05 -3.42
N ASP A 809 -4.79 10.79 -2.36
CA ASP A 809 -4.53 10.39 -0.97
C ASP A 809 -5.77 9.82 -0.25
N GLY A 810 -6.80 9.45 -1.02
CA GLY A 810 -8.10 9.04 -0.53
C GLY A 810 -9.09 10.19 -0.29
N ASN A 811 -8.63 11.44 -0.19
CA ASN A 811 -9.51 12.60 0.00
C ASN A 811 -9.41 13.61 -1.15
N GLY A 812 -8.21 13.83 -1.68
CA GLY A 812 -7.93 14.74 -2.77
C GLY A 812 -6.60 14.40 -3.43
N PHE A 813 -6.19 15.22 -4.39
CA PHE A 813 -4.90 15.05 -5.05
C PHE A 813 -3.81 15.88 -4.35
N TRP A 814 -2.61 15.34 -4.38
CA TRP A 814 -1.39 15.99 -3.91
C TRP A 814 -0.24 15.77 -4.89
N PRO A 815 0.72 16.69 -4.98
CA PRO A 815 1.90 16.50 -5.82
C PRO A 815 2.79 15.40 -5.23
N HIS A 816 3.15 14.43 -6.05
CA HIS A 816 4.15 13.42 -5.71
C HIS A 816 5.19 13.35 -6.81
N HIS A 817 6.46 13.15 -6.44
CA HIS A 817 7.52 12.97 -7.43
C HIS A 817 7.32 11.67 -8.20
N VAL A 818 7.59 11.72 -9.50
CA VAL A 818 7.47 10.57 -10.39
C VAL A 818 8.73 10.34 -11.20
N ASP A 819 8.94 9.10 -11.61
CA ASP A 819 9.93 8.74 -12.62
C ASP A 819 9.31 7.82 -13.68
N LEU A 820 10.08 7.52 -14.72
CA LEU A 820 9.68 6.65 -15.81
C LEU A 820 10.74 5.58 -16.05
N ARG A 821 10.35 4.31 -16.10
CA ARG A 821 11.20 3.24 -16.62
C ARG A 821 10.71 2.81 -18.00
N ALA A 822 11.53 3.05 -19.01
CA ALA A 822 11.29 2.59 -20.39
C ALA A 822 12.14 1.35 -20.69
N PHE A 823 11.68 0.52 -21.64
CA PHE A 823 12.32 -0.75 -21.99
C PHE A 823 12.77 -0.74 -23.45
N VAL A 824 14.03 -1.05 -23.71
CA VAL A 824 14.59 -1.12 -25.08
C VAL A 824 14.95 -2.56 -25.40
N HIS A 825 14.53 -3.05 -26.55
CA HIS A 825 14.83 -4.39 -27.04
C HIS A 825 15.88 -4.31 -28.13
N LEU A 826 16.97 -5.07 -28.00
CA LEU A 826 17.99 -5.21 -29.02
C LEU A 826 17.90 -6.58 -29.69
N ARG A 827 18.02 -6.58 -31.01
CA ARG A 827 17.97 -7.79 -31.83
C ARG A 827 19.04 -7.70 -32.91
N ALA A 828 19.66 -8.82 -33.22
CA ALA A 828 20.57 -8.90 -34.36
C ALA A 828 19.76 -9.07 -35.65
N ASP A 829 20.06 -8.29 -36.68
CA ASP A 829 19.61 -8.48 -38.06
C ASP A 829 20.83 -8.56 -38.98
N GLY A 830 21.30 -9.78 -39.22
CA GLY A 830 22.56 -10.01 -39.91
C GLY A 830 23.75 -9.46 -39.10
N ASP A 831 24.49 -8.53 -39.70
CA ASP A 831 25.63 -7.83 -39.06
C ASP A 831 25.19 -6.55 -38.32
N ASP A 832 23.94 -6.09 -38.55
CA ASP A 832 23.39 -4.90 -37.92
C ASP A 832 22.64 -5.26 -36.63
N ILE A 833 22.50 -4.29 -35.72
CA ILE A 833 21.75 -4.44 -34.48
C ILE A 833 20.64 -3.41 -34.48
N ASP A 834 19.41 -3.90 -34.43
CA ASP A 834 18.20 -3.09 -34.29
C ASP A 834 17.91 -2.86 -32.80
N ALA A 835 17.48 -1.65 -32.46
CA ALA A 835 17.09 -1.25 -31.12
C ALA A 835 15.70 -0.61 -31.19
N VAL A 836 14.74 -1.17 -30.46
CA VAL A 836 13.35 -0.73 -30.49
C VAL A 836 12.83 -0.54 -29.08
N VAL A 837 12.29 0.63 -28.77
CA VAL A 837 11.62 0.86 -27.48
C VAL A 837 10.26 0.17 -27.43
N ALA A 838 9.97 -0.50 -26.33
CA ALA A 838 8.67 -1.10 -26.08
C ALA A 838 7.57 -0.02 -26.01
N PRO A 839 6.36 -0.27 -26.52
CA PRO A 839 5.22 0.65 -26.42
C PRO A 839 4.63 0.75 -24.99
N ALA A 840 5.44 0.51 -23.97
CA ALA A 840 5.06 0.53 -22.57
C ALA A 840 6.21 1.08 -21.70
N ALA A 841 5.84 1.82 -20.66
CA ALA A 841 6.75 2.32 -19.65
C ALA A 841 6.10 2.28 -18.26
N LEU A 842 6.88 1.97 -17.24
CA LEU A 842 6.43 1.97 -15.86
C LEU A 842 6.67 3.34 -15.23
N THR A 843 5.60 4.05 -14.87
CA THR A 843 5.71 5.22 -14.00
C THR A 843 5.72 4.77 -12.55
N ARG A 844 6.74 5.17 -11.78
CA ARG A 844 6.77 4.98 -10.33
C ARG A 844 6.51 6.30 -9.62
N VAL A 845 5.89 6.21 -8.46
CA VAL A 845 5.47 7.37 -7.65
C VAL A 845 6.14 7.29 -6.30
N ALA A 846 6.82 8.37 -5.90
CA ALA A 846 7.41 8.46 -4.59
C ALA A 846 6.33 8.52 -3.49
N PRO A 847 6.63 8.03 -2.28
CA PRO A 847 5.81 8.35 -1.12
C PRO A 847 5.76 9.86 -0.84
N SER A 848 4.73 10.33 -0.14
CA SER A 848 4.54 11.76 0.12
C SER A 848 5.74 12.39 0.85
N GLY A 849 6.29 13.46 0.29
CA GLY A 849 7.45 14.19 0.82
C GLY A 849 8.78 13.45 0.68
N SER A 850 8.89 12.50 -0.25
CA SER A 850 10.12 11.78 -0.59
C SER A 850 10.53 12.08 -2.03
N LEU A 851 11.80 12.39 -2.27
CA LEU A 851 12.39 12.41 -3.61
C LEU A 851 12.73 11.00 -4.13
N ILE A 852 12.69 9.99 -3.25
CA ILE A 852 13.05 8.61 -3.60
C ILE A 852 11.81 7.86 -4.06
N VAL A 853 11.76 7.62 -5.37
CA VAL A 853 10.73 6.90 -6.14
C VAL A 853 10.90 5.37 -6.15
N ASN A 854 11.98 4.85 -5.56
CA ASN A 854 12.27 3.41 -5.58
C ASN A 854 11.19 2.63 -4.79
N SER A 855 10.59 1.63 -5.45
CA SER A 855 9.55 0.75 -4.87
C SER A 855 10.00 0.05 -3.58
N SER A 856 11.31 -0.17 -3.43
CA SER A 856 11.92 -0.71 -2.21
C SER A 856 11.79 0.19 -0.97
N ARG A 857 11.21 1.40 -1.08
CA ARG A 857 10.87 2.31 0.03
C ARG A 857 9.39 2.68 0.11
N GLY A 858 8.49 1.89 -0.51
CA GLY A 858 7.04 2.07 -0.38
C GLY A 858 6.40 3.00 -1.42
N GLY A 859 7.07 3.24 -2.54
CA GLY A 859 6.49 3.94 -3.70
C GLY A 859 5.47 3.07 -4.45
N GLY A 860 4.51 3.72 -5.13
CA GLY A 860 3.50 3.07 -5.97
C GLY A 860 3.79 3.22 -7.47
N GLY A 861 2.80 2.93 -8.30
CA GLY A 861 2.86 3.13 -9.74
C GLY A 861 1.64 3.87 -10.30
N LYS A 862 1.78 4.34 -11.53
CA LYS A 862 0.69 4.87 -12.36
C LYS A 862 0.64 4.09 -13.67
N ASP A 863 -0.54 4.04 -14.29
CA ASP A 863 -0.61 3.73 -15.72
C ASP A 863 0.04 4.88 -16.50
N THR A 864 0.84 4.54 -17.51
CA THR A 864 1.52 5.51 -18.38
C THR A 864 0.88 5.48 -19.76
N TRP A 865 0.20 6.56 -20.12
CA TRP A 865 -0.40 6.76 -21.44
C TRP A 865 0.60 7.42 -22.38
N ILE A 866 1.25 6.61 -23.20
CA ILE A 866 2.11 7.09 -24.28
C ILE A 866 1.22 7.38 -25.48
N LEU A 867 1.13 8.65 -25.89
CA LEU A 867 0.26 9.05 -26.99
C LEU A 867 0.87 8.66 -28.35
N ALA A 868 0.03 8.20 -29.28
CA ALA A 868 0.41 7.94 -30.68
C ALA A 868 0.47 9.23 -31.51
N THR A 869 -0.28 10.25 -31.11
CA THR A 869 -0.27 11.61 -31.68
C THR A 869 -0.46 12.62 -30.55
N ASP A 870 0.20 13.79 -30.64
CA ASP A 870 0.05 14.83 -29.62
C ASP A 870 -1.37 15.42 -29.62
N VAL A 871 -1.87 15.76 -28.43
CA VAL A 871 -3.14 16.46 -28.27
C VAL A 871 -2.98 17.87 -28.80
N SER A 872 -3.81 18.27 -29.77
CA SER A 872 -3.82 19.63 -30.29
C SER A 872 -4.16 20.63 -29.19
N GLU A 873 -3.32 21.65 -28.99
CA GLU A 873 -3.67 22.83 -28.18
C GLU A 873 -4.87 23.53 -28.85
N ASN A 874 -6.02 23.55 -28.18
CA ASN A 874 -7.19 24.33 -28.58
C ASN A 874 -7.37 25.53 -27.68
#